data_AF-A0A0R2CEK3-F1
#
_entry.id   AF-A0A0R2CEK3-F1
#
_cell.length_a   1.000
_cell.length_b   1.000
_cell.length_c   1.000
_cell.angle_alpha   90.00
_cell.angle_beta   90.00
_cell.angle_gamma   90.00
#
_symmetry.space_group_name_H-M   'P 1'
#
loop_
_entity.id
_entity.type
_entity.pdbx_description
1 polymer ?
#
loop_
_entity_poly.entity_id
_entity_poly.type
_entity_poly.pdbx_seq_one_letter_code
_entity_poly.pdbx_strand_id
1 'polypeptide(L)'
;MGNFDLETQVKRDDIGNLEYELEPESLRAAHLPTFSSAEMNFKTAPAIVDSVVKVAKSGIFGFTLSDEHYRQAVAWWMKTQRKHPIDQEWIVPTLGTIFSVATCIRMTLKNKDDCLIVQPPVYERYKQAADRLERKTVFNPLKHNLDGTYSIDFTDLAEKMKDPHNKLLILCNPHNPLGKVWSKEDLEKIADLAIKHQVVVFSDEIFADYTFDQHDVYPYFLINDGKNNGISAIGLGKTFNFTGVNHAIMLIKDPKLRQQFTEQRTQDHYGSLDPLVRAAVLGAYTPAGAAWKDAVSALIISNYQQLKEVFELILPEVKLTPLEGGYITWADWRAWKMSDTNLLKFLTDQALFLPESGRNFNLNQDGFMRINLAISKSVMTKALVKLQKAIKELRQREVRITLKPFDHARQLEFIAEFKAVKYQVGDLFDTLPESVATCPSAQYDHDTLKFLSNGHNVAYHFERVQGSNGVERRYIFDQAVIGNLQVIGKLTSRARDLFHGDPGMNFLQHDTGTTVAALMFILLPATDWAWYHLHYDLRRLSAEASAICGWSATDFSRYCSSAALKNLFFAFGKLDILYGKSHKLRIVTLDHDIKFIDQLKQQITKLFNFMENFFNDAAEPFVMIVYPTPRAQATGTGYCRTNYFGFGDKLVNSAADVDDTLAHELVHNWLVFNGDSNEDVYGLIYDEGAADYYAGLMCQRVFGKKDTWITSLNDKLRAYYSNPLSAEDCLKNFAAGWTQTYALRAVYGRGVLLMLQLNAQIKQATHQAKSLDDVQVEIASKISRGQTVTFALFKQAVVQLGGQKAAEIINKALGAGLMFPPQDLFAPAYQLVEGKVPQEEQGFDLTVRFETPSIIHGLVPGSNAQKAGLQNGDEIIKYDSDWNTMEDPEMLTNVTVDRQGRQVALSYLARGSKTVCWQYQKNKI
;
A
#
# COMPACT_ATOMS: atom_id res chain seq x y z
N MET A 1 15.53 18.07 -45.00
CA MET A 1 15.12 17.03 -44.03
C MET A 1 13.95 16.30 -44.65
N GLY A 2 14.02 14.98 -44.81
CA GLY A 2 12.90 14.22 -45.38
C GLY A 2 11.67 14.31 -44.47
N ASN A 3 10.47 14.44 -45.05
CA ASN A 3 9.22 14.37 -44.30
C ASN A 3 8.99 12.93 -43.83
N PHE A 4 9.51 12.56 -42.66
CA PHE A 4 9.11 11.33 -41.98
C PHE A 4 7.78 11.54 -41.26
N ASP A 5 6.92 10.53 -41.26
CA ASP A 5 5.65 10.57 -40.54
C ASP A 5 5.87 10.22 -39.06
N LEU A 6 5.99 11.25 -38.23
CA LEU A 6 6.05 11.15 -36.77
C LEU A 6 4.79 11.70 -36.09
N GLU A 7 3.75 12.04 -36.87
CA GLU A 7 2.49 12.58 -36.34
C GLU A 7 1.39 11.54 -36.25
N THR A 8 1.34 10.62 -37.21
CA THR A 8 0.33 9.57 -37.24
C THR A 8 0.54 8.58 -36.09
N GLN A 9 -0.42 8.53 -35.16
CA GLN A 9 -0.45 7.51 -34.13
C GLN A 9 -0.55 6.11 -34.77
N VAL A 10 0.25 5.17 -34.28
CA VAL A 10 0.15 3.77 -34.69
C VAL A 10 -1.16 3.14 -34.18
N LYS A 11 -1.76 2.31 -35.04
CA LYS A 11 -2.83 1.40 -34.63
C LYS A 11 -2.20 0.19 -33.94
N ARG A 12 -2.66 -0.11 -32.73
CA ARG A 12 -2.13 -1.17 -31.85
C ARG A 12 -3.18 -2.23 -31.51
N ASP A 13 -4.43 -2.00 -31.94
CA ASP A 13 -5.53 -2.94 -31.82
C ASP A 13 -5.28 -4.20 -32.67
N ASP A 14 -5.69 -5.35 -32.15
CA ASP A 14 -5.68 -6.65 -32.84
C ASP A 14 -4.28 -7.17 -33.27
N ILE A 15 -3.21 -6.71 -32.61
CA ILE A 15 -1.82 -7.21 -32.84
C ILE A 15 -1.13 -7.72 -31.56
N GLY A 16 -1.84 -7.81 -30.44
CA GLY A 16 -1.31 -8.28 -29.16
C GLY A 16 -0.22 -7.37 -28.57
N ASN A 17 -0.27 -6.07 -28.87
CA ASN A 17 0.73 -5.12 -28.38
C ASN A 17 0.56 -4.86 -26.88
N LEU A 18 1.61 -5.11 -26.10
CA LEU A 18 1.59 -5.01 -24.63
C LEU A 18 1.07 -3.66 -24.11
N GLU A 19 1.46 -2.56 -24.77
CA GLU A 19 1.05 -1.22 -24.36
C GLU A 19 -0.46 -1.03 -24.50
N TYR A 20 -1.05 -1.51 -25.60
CA TYR A 20 -2.49 -1.45 -25.84
C TYR A 20 -3.29 -2.34 -24.89
N GLU A 21 -2.83 -3.57 -24.65
CA GLU A 21 -3.52 -4.52 -23.77
C GLU A 21 -3.53 -4.08 -22.29
N LEU A 22 -2.50 -3.35 -21.85
CA LEU A 22 -2.39 -2.82 -20.50
C LEU A 22 -2.91 -1.38 -20.37
N GLU A 23 -3.37 -0.77 -21.47
CA GLU A 23 -3.84 0.61 -21.48
C GLU A 23 -5.19 0.74 -20.75
N PRO A 24 -5.29 1.65 -19.75
CA PRO A 24 -6.56 1.91 -19.09
C PRO A 24 -7.65 2.32 -20.08
N GLU A 25 -8.88 1.87 -19.82
CA GLU A 25 -10.03 2.16 -20.68
C GLU A 25 -10.27 3.67 -20.88
N SER A 26 -10.00 4.48 -19.85
CA SER A 26 -10.11 5.94 -19.90
C SER A 26 -9.21 6.57 -20.98
N LEU A 27 -7.98 6.08 -21.14
CA LEU A 27 -7.06 6.54 -22.18
C LEU A 27 -7.46 6.03 -23.56
N ARG A 28 -7.84 4.74 -23.67
CA ARG A 28 -8.33 4.14 -24.92
C ARG A 28 -9.54 4.90 -25.48
N ALA A 29 -10.52 5.19 -24.62
CA ALA A 29 -11.72 5.96 -24.99
C ALA A 29 -11.39 7.41 -25.42
N ALA A 30 -10.31 7.97 -24.88
CA ALA A 30 -9.84 9.32 -25.23
C ALA A 30 -8.92 9.35 -26.46
N HIS A 31 -8.57 8.19 -27.05
CA HIS A 31 -7.57 8.05 -28.11
C HIS A 31 -6.22 8.70 -27.76
N LEU A 32 -5.78 8.52 -26.51
CA LEU A 32 -4.48 8.99 -26.03
C LEU A 32 -3.62 7.79 -25.64
N PRO A 33 -2.33 7.78 -26.03
CA PRO A 33 -1.42 6.74 -25.60
C PRO A 33 -1.05 6.94 -24.13
N THR A 34 -0.57 5.88 -23.50
CA THR A 34 0.19 6.00 -22.26
C THR A 34 1.55 6.69 -22.47
N PHE A 35 2.04 7.36 -21.42
CA PHE A 35 3.37 7.95 -21.33
C PHE A 35 4.30 7.10 -20.44
N SER A 36 3.84 5.92 -19.99
CA SER A 36 4.60 5.04 -19.11
C SER A 36 5.66 4.26 -19.86
N SER A 37 5.29 3.61 -20.97
CA SER A 37 6.17 2.66 -21.67
C SER A 37 7.34 3.39 -22.33
N ALA A 38 8.48 2.73 -22.49
CA ALA A 38 9.59 3.26 -23.28
C ALA A 38 9.50 2.77 -24.74
N GLU A 39 8.31 2.87 -25.34
CA GLU A 39 7.98 2.56 -26.73
C GLU A 39 7.50 3.83 -27.45
N MET A 40 7.78 3.99 -28.75
CA MET A 40 7.37 5.20 -29.48
C MET A 40 5.94 5.04 -30.01
N ASN A 41 5.16 6.12 -30.05
CA ASN A 41 3.77 6.08 -30.52
C ASN A 41 3.60 6.28 -32.04
N PHE A 42 4.69 6.25 -32.81
CA PHE A 42 4.74 6.38 -34.26
C PHE A 42 5.55 5.24 -34.89
N LYS A 43 5.46 5.11 -36.22
CA LYS A 43 6.11 4.03 -36.96
C LYS A 43 7.64 4.16 -36.96
N THR A 44 8.32 3.02 -37.04
CA THR A 44 9.78 2.95 -37.25
C THR A 44 10.20 3.52 -38.62
N ALA A 45 11.51 3.62 -38.86
CA ALA A 45 12.07 4.15 -40.10
C ALA A 45 11.61 3.35 -41.35
N PRO A 46 11.17 4.00 -42.44
CA PRO A 46 10.75 3.31 -43.66
C PRO A 46 11.83 2.39 -44.25
N ALA A 47 13.10 2.80 -44.18
CA ALA A 47 14.23 2.00 -44.67
C ALA A 47 14.34 0.63 -43.96
N ILE A 48 13.90 0.54 -42.71
CA ILE A 48 13.85 -0.73 -41.96
C ILE A 48 12.73 -1.60 -42.50
N VAL A 49 11.52 -1.03 -42.66
CA VAL A 49 10.35 -1.74 -43.19
C VAL A 49 10.64 -2.29 -44.58
N ASP A 50 11.21 -1.48 -45.47
CA ASP A 50 11.54 -1.88 -46.84
C ASP A 50 12.54 -3.05 -46.86
N SER A 51 13.56 -3.00 -46.01
CA SER A 51 14.57 -4.06 -45.87
C SER A 51 13.95 -5.36 -45.37
N VAL A 52 13.11 -5.29 -44.33
CA VAL A 52 12.39 -6.45 -43.76
C VAL A 52 11.44 -7.06 -44.79
N VAL A 53 10.63 -6.25 -45.47
CA VAL A 53 9.69 -6.70 -46.51
C VAL A 53 10.42 -7.38 -47.66
N LYS A 54 11.58 -6.86 -48.07
CA LYS A 54 12.41 -7.48 -49.11
C LYS A 54 12.84 -8.90 -48.72
N VAL A 55 13.30 -9.11 -47.49
CA VAL A 55 13.70 -10.44 -47.00
C VAL A 55 12.49 -11.35 -46.82
N ALA A 56 11.39 -10.85 -46.24
CA ALA A 56 10.16 -11.61 -46.07
C ALA A 56 9.60 -12.13 -47.41
N LYS A 57 9.63 -11.32 -48.48
CA LYS A 57 9.20 -11.72 -49.82
C LYS A 57 10.06 -12.82 -50.45
N SER A 58 11.28 -13.06 -49.96
CA SER A 58 12.12 -14.16 -50.47
C SER A 58 11.59 -15.54 -50.06
N GLY A 59 10.80 -15.63 -48.97
CA GLY A 59 10.31 -16.89 -48.41
C GLY A 59 11.37 -17.74 -47.70
N ILE A 60 12.60 -17.23 -47.52
CA ILE A 60 13.70 -17.97 -46.88
C ILE A 60 13.93 -17.42 -45.47
N PHE A 61 13.50 -18.18 -44.45
CA PHE A 61 13.62 -17.83 -43.02
C PHE A 61 14.56 -18.78 -42.25
N GLY A 62 15.59 -19.31 -42.93
CA GLY A 62 16.53 -20.26 -42.36
C GLY A 62 17.61 -19.64 -41.46
N PHE A 63 18.53 -20.49 -40.99
CA PHE A 63 19.66 -20.09 -40.15
C PHE A 63 20.44 -18.92 -40.74
N THR A 64 20.60 -17.86 -39.95
CA THR A 64 21.23 -16.62 -40.39
C THR A 64 22.39 -16.25 -39.46
N LEU A 65 23.53 -15.93 -40.06
CA LEU A 65 24.74 -15.51 -39.34
C LEU A 65 24.86 -13.99 -39.31
N SER A 66 25.57 -13.45 -38.31
CA SER A 66 26.06 -12.08 -38.35
C SER A 66 27.25 -12.00 -39.30
N ASP A 67 26.96 -11.95 -40.59
CA ASP A 67 27.92 -11.91 -41.68
C ASP A 67 28.67 -10.56 -41.77
N GLU A 68 29.55 -10.45 -42.76
CA GLU A 68 30.36 -9.26 -42.98
C GLU A 68 29.53 -7.99 -43.17
N HIS A 69 28.44 -8.07 -43.94
CA HIS A 69 27.55 -6.93 -44.15
C HIS A 69 26.90 -6.45 -42.85
N TYR A 70 26.46 -7.38 -41.99
CA TYR A 70 25.92 -7.05 -40.68
C TYR A 70 26.95 -6.30 -39.83
N ARG A 71 28.16 -6.86 -39.70
CA ARG A 71 29.23 -6.28 -38.87
C ARG A 71 29.70 -4.92 -39.41
N GLN A 72 29.81 -4.78 -40.73
CA GLN A 72 30.12 -3.50 -41.37
C GLN A 72 29.05 -2.44 -41.10
N ALA A 73 27.77 -2.79 -41.13
CA ALA A 73 26.69 -1.86 -40.83
C ALA A 73 26.76 -1.36 -39.37
N VAL A 74 27.01 -2.26 -38.42
CA VAL A 74 27.22 -1.90 -37.00
C VAL A 74 28.45 -1.00 -36.83
N ALA A 75 29.58 -1.37 -37.43
CA ALA A 75 30.81 -0.58 -37.37
C ALA A 75 30.64 0.81 -38.02
N TRP A 76 29.88 0.89 -39.13
CA TRP A 76 29.53 2.14 -39.78
C TRP A 76 28.68 3.03 -38.87
N TRP A 77 27.67 2.48 -38.19
CA TRP A 77 26.84 3.22 -37.24
C TRP A 77 27.69 3.76 -36.09
N MET A 78 28.52 2.91 -35.49
CA MET A 78 29.40 3.30 -34.39
C MET A 78 30.38 4.41 -34.80
N LYS A 79 30.97 4.31 -36.00
CA LYS A 79 31.87 5.34 -36.53
C LYS A 79 31.15 6.66 -36.84
N THR A 80 29.98 6.62 -37.47
CA THR A 80 29.34 7.82 -38.04
C THR A 80 28.35 8.49 -37.10
N GLN A 81 27.52 7.71 -36.40
CA GLN A 81 26.48 8.22 -35.51
C GLN A 81 26.98 8.36 -34.08
N ARG A 82 27.78 7.38 -33.62
CA ARG A 82 28.34 7.38 -32.26
C ARG A 82 29.77 7.92 -32.19
N LYS A 83 30.40 8.26 -33.32
CA LYS A 83 31.75 8.85 -33.40
C LYS A 83 32.86 8.00 -32.75
N HIS A 84 32.64 6.69 -32.62
CA HIS A 84 33.57 5.74 -32.02
C HIS A 84 33.80 4.58 -33.00
N PRO A 85 34.88 4.60 -33.80
CA PRO A 85 35.19 3.48 -34.69
C PRO A 85 35.51 2.21 -33.89
N ILE A 86 35.07 1.06 -34.38
CA ILE A 86 35.22 -0.24 -33.73
C ILE A 86 35.72 -1.30 -34.71
N ASP A 87 36.40 -2.32 -34.19
CA ASP A 87 36.73 -3.51 -34.96
C ASP A 87 35.55 -4.49 -35.00
N GLN A 88 35.38 -5.13 -36.15
CA GLN A 88 34.23 -6.00 -36.38
C GLN A 88 34.20 -7.24 -35.48
N GLU A 89 35.37 -7.71 -35.03
CA GLU A 89 35.48 -8.86 -34.13
C GLU A 89 34.94 -8.58 -32.73
N TRP A 90 34.73 -7.31 -32.34
CA TRP A 90 34.17 -6.96 -31.03
C TRP A 90 32.65 -7.13 -30.98
N ILE A 91 32.00 -7.38 -32.12
CA ILE A 91 30.54 -7.42 -32.28
C ILE A 91 30.01 -8.82 -31.97
N VAL A 92 29.20 -8.94 -30.92
CA VAL A 92 28.56 -10.21 -30.50
C VAL A 92 27.03 -10.05 -30.41
N PRO A 93 26.25 -10.54 -31.39
CA PRO A 93 24.78 -10.44 -31.37
C PRO A 93 24.13 -11.33 -30.31
N THR A 94 22.98 -10.95 -29.74
CA THR A 94 22.27 -11.72 -28.69
C THR A 94 20.75 -11.60 -28.83
N LEU A 95 20.01 -12.33 -27.98
CA LEU A 95 18.54 -12.32 -27.88
C LEU A 95 17.99 -11.21 -26.97
N GLY A 96 18.56 -10.01 -27.03
CA GLY A 96 18.07 -8.83 -26.30
C GLY A 96 18.89 -8.50 -25.04
N THR A 97 18.76 -7.26 -24.57
CA THR A 97 19.63 -6.73 -23.50
C THR A 97 19.44 -7.43 -22.16
N ILE A 98 18.19 -7.70 -21.75
CA ILE A 98 17.93 -8.41 -20.48
C ILE A 98 18.36 -9.88 -20.55
N PHE A 99 18.27 -10.51 -21.73
CA PHE A 99 18.86 -11.83 -21.95
C PHE A 99 20.38 -11.77 -21.77
N SER A 100 21.06 -10.76 -22.32
CA SER A 100 22.50 -10.56 -22.12
C SER A 100 22.88 -10.29 -20.67
N VAL A 101 22.05 -9.57 -19.90
CA VAL A 101 22.24 -9.42 -18.45
C VAL A 101 22.19 -10.79 -17.77
N ALA A 102 21.22 -11.63 -18.10
CA ALA A 102 21.12 -12.99 -17.59
C ALA A 102 22.33 -13.86 -17.98
N THR A 103 22.82 -13.73 -19.21
CA THR A 103 24.07 -14.35 -19.67
C THR A 103 25.26 -13.88 -18.84
N CYS A 104 25.39 -12.58 -18.58
CA CYS A 104 26.46 -12.04 -17.72
C CYS A 104 26.36 -12.55 -16.28
N ILE A 105 25.15 -12.64 -15.72
CA ILE A 105 24.92 -13.21 -14.39
C ILE A 105 25.40 -14.67 -14.35
N ARG A 106 25.00 -15.51 -15.31
CA ARG A 106 25.47 -16.90 -15.38
C ARG A 106 26.97 -17.01 -15.62
N MET A 107 27.55 -16.09 -16.40
CA MET A 107 28.98 -16.03 -16.70
C MET A 107 29.81 -15.67 -15.45
N THR A 108 29.31 -14.76 -14.61
CA THR A 108 30.11 -14.13 -13.53
C THR A 108 29.76 -14.62 -12.13
N LEU A 109 28.49 -14.89 -11.82
CA LEU A 109 27.99 -15.22 -10.48
C LEU A 109 27.93 -16.75 -10.29
N LYS A 110 29.11 -17.37 -10.20
CA LYS A 110 29.26 -18.83 -10.17
C LYS A 110 28.85 -19.45 -8.82
N ASN A 111 28.99 -18.71 -7.72
CA ASN A 111 28.58 -19.15 -6.39
C ASN A 111 27.22 -18.58 -5.99
N LYS A 112 26.53 -19.23 -5.05
CA LYS A 112 25.21 -18.77 -4.55
C LYS A 112 25.28 -17.40 -3.85
N ASP A 113 26.39 -17.12 -3.18
CA ASP A 113 26.60 -15.87 -2.47
C ASP A 113 27.10 -14.74 -3.37
N ASP A 114 27.47 -15.03 -4.63
CA ASP A 114 27.88 -14.01 -5.57
C ASP A 114 26.69 -13.10 -5.93
N CYS A 115 26.96 -11.81 -5.98
CA CYS A 115 25.96 -10.76 -6.13
C CYS A 115 26.28 -9.85 -7.31
N LEU A 116 25.23 -9.19 -7.83
CA LEU A 116 25.35 -8.06 -8.75
C LEU A 116 25.07 -6.73 -8.05
N ILE A 117 25.76 -5.68 -8.49
CA ILE A 117 25.54 -4.31 -8.09
C ILE A 117 24.65 -3.61 -9.13
N VAL A 118 23.64 -2.86 -8.68
CA VAL A 118 22.84 -1.95 -9.51
C VAL A 118 22.66 -0.60 -8.81
N GLN A 119 22.37 0.47 -9.55
CA GLN A 119 22.43 1.84 -9.04
C GLN A 119 21.07 2.57 -9.04
N PRO A 120 20.17 2.35 -8.05
CA PRO A 120 18.83 2.92 -8.08
C PRO A 120 18.79 4.45 -7.87
N PRO A 121 17.77 5.16 -8.41
CA PRO A 121 16.64 4.62 -9.16
C PRO A 121 17.05 4.13 -10.54
N VAL A 122 16.73 2.87 -10.86
CA VAL A 122 17.16 2.20 -12.10
C VAL A 122 16.20 1.10 -12.50
N TYR A 123 16.13 0.81 -13.80
CA TYR A 123 15.25 -0.19 -14.40
C TYR A 123 15.21 -1.53 -13.63
N GLU A 124 14.03 -1.86 -13.09
CA GLU A 124 13.85 -3.02 -12.18
C GLU A 124 14.14 -4.38 -12.82
N ARG A 125 14.10 -4.47 -14.16
CA ARG A 125 14.36 -5.73 -14.86
C ARG A 125 15.75 -6.31 -14.60
N TYR A 126 16.73 -5.49 -14.20
CA TYR A 126 18.05 -5.99 -13.81
C TYR A 126 17.97 -6.83 -12.53
N LYS A 127 17.26 -6.34 -11.50
CA LYS A 127 17.00 -7.07 -10.26
C LYS A 127 16.18 -8.32 -10.55
N GLN A 128 15.11 -8.20 -11.34
CA GLN A 128 14.26 -9.34 -11.69
C GLN A 128 15.02 -10.44 -12.45
N ALA A 129 15.99 -10.08 -13.30
CA ALA A 129 16.85 -11.05 -13.96
C ALA A 129 17.71 -11.83 -12.95
N ALA A 130 18.21 -11.17 -11.91
CA ALA A 130 18.94 -11.81 -10.82
C ALA A 130 18.05 -12.69 -9.94
N ASP A 131 16.89 -12.19 -9.54
CA ASP A 131 15.92 -12.94 -8.72
C ASP A 131 15.53 -14.26 -9.40
N ARG A 132 15.23 -14.22 -10.72
CA ARG A 132 14.90 -15.40 -11.53
C ARG A 132 16.04 -16.41 -11.66
N LEU A 133 17.27 -15.99 -11.42
CA LEU A 133 18.47 -16.83 -11.42
C LEU A 133 18.95 -17.16 -10.00
N GLU A 134 18.13 -16.88 -8.98
CA GLU A 134 18.45 -17.10 -7.58
C GLU A 134 19.77 -16.40 -7.18
N ARG A 135 19.92 -15.14 -7.58
CA ARG A 135 21.05 -14.28 -7.21
C ARG A 135 20.57 -13.05 -6.47
N LYS A 136 21.40 -12.55 -5.55
CA LYS A 136 21.10 -11.36 -4.74
C LYS A 136 21.61 -10.10 -5.43
N THR A 137 20.84 -9.03 -5.31
CA THR A 137 21.20 -7.69 -5.77
C THR A 137 21.70 -6.83 -4.60
N VAL A 138 22.85 -6.19 -4.80
CA VAL A 138 23.39 -5.14 -3.92
C VAL A 138 23.13 -3.78 -4.57
N PHE A 139 22.51 -2.86 -3.84
CA PHE A 139 22.17 -1.54 -4.39
C PHE A 139 23.25 -0.51 -4.07
N ASN A 140 23.78 0.21 -5.05
CA ASN A 140 24.56 1.45 -4.88
C ASN A 140 23.67 2.66 -5.24
N PRO A 141 22.80 3.12 -4.31
CA PRO A 141 21.83 4.17 -4.62
C PRO A 141 22.52 5.47 -5.04
N LEU A 142 21.99 6.10 -6.09
CA LEU A 142 22.45 7.40 -6.57
C LEU A 142 22.10 8.50 -5.56
N LYS A 143 22.98 9.49 -5.45
CA LYS A 143 22.74 10.70 -4.65
C LYS A 143 21.83 11.63 -5.42
N HIS A 144 20.69 11.99 -4.83
CA HIS A 144 19.84 13.06 -5.32
C HIS A 144 20.34 14.40 -4.78
N ASN A 145 20.79 15.27 -5.67
CA ASN A 145 21.37 16.56 -5.34
C ASN A 145 20.28 17.63 -5.12
N LEU A 146 20.61 18.72 -4.42
CA LEU A 146 19.66 19.80 -4.11
C LEU A 146 19.13 20.53 -5.35
N ASP A 147 19.85 20.49 -6.46
CA ASP A 147 19.47 21.08 -7.74
C ASP A 147 18.59 20.15 -8.60
N GLY A 148 18.20 18.98 -8.07
CA GLY A 148 17.40 17.98 -8.78
C GLY A 148 18.20 17.03 -9.67
N THR A 149 19.52 17.17 -9.72
CA THR A 149 20.39 16.27 -10.48
C THR A 149 20.78 15.02 -9.66
N TYR A 150 21.41 14.04 -10.31
CA TYR A 150 21.85 12.81 -9.67
C TYR A 150 23.35 12.58 -9.89
N SER A 151 24.02 12.04 -8.86
CA SER A 151 25.44 11.66 -8.93
C SER A 151 25.68 10.26 -8.35
N ILE A 152 26.74 9.60 -8.82
CA ILE A 152 27.15 8.29 -8.28
C ILE A 152 27.80 8.49 -6.90
N ASP A 153 27.39 7.69 -5.92
CA ASP A 153 28.13 7.58 -4.67
C ASP A 153 29.35 6.68 -4.84
N PHE A 154 30.47 7.26 -5.29
CA PHE A 154 31.71 6.52 -5.52
C PHE A 154 32.32 5.92 -4.23
N THR A 155 32.09 6.54 -3.07
CA THR A 155 32.56 6.01 -1.79
C THR A 155 31.84 4.71 -1.47
N ASP A 156 30.51 4.73 -1.57
CA ASP A 156 29.67 3.55 -1.36
C ASP A 156 29.89 2.47 -2.44
N LEU A 157 30.08 2.86 -3.70
CA LEU A 157 30.40 1.94 -4.79
C LEU A 157 31.73 1.23 -4.53
N ALA A 158 32.76 1.95 -4.10
CA ALA A 158 34.06 1.38 -3.77
C ALA A 158 33.97 0.37 -2.62
N GLU A 159 33.20 0.67 -1.56
CA GLU A 159 33.00 -0.25 -0.45
C GLU A 159 32.25 -1.52 -0.89
N LYS A 160 31.22 -1.38 -1.73
CA LYS A 160 30.49 -2.52 -2.30
C LYS A 160 31.37 -3.39 -3.18
N MET A 161 32.16 -2.80 -4.09
CA MET A 161 33.07 -3.56 -4.95
C MET A 161 34.18 -4.25 -4.16
N LYS A 162 34.52 -3.77 -2.96
CA LYS A 162 35.53 -4.39 -2.10
C LYS A 162 35.13 -5.77 -1.58
N ASP A 163 33.84 -6.04 -1.44
CA ASP A 163 33.32 -7.36 -1.10
C ASP A 163 33.63 -8.36 -2.23
N PRO A 164 34.38 -9.44 -1.97
CA PRO A 164 34.73 -10.41 -2.99
C PRO A 164 33.52 -11.14 -3.59
N HIS A 165 32.32 -11.09 -2.98
CA HIS A 165 31.11 -11.67 -3.54
C HIS A 165 30.44 -10.79 -4.60
N ASN A 166 30.75 -9.49 -4.65
CA ASN A 166 30.19 -8.59 -5.66
C ASN A 166 31.02 -8.68 -6.94
N LYS A 167 30.52 -9.42 -7.95
CA LYS A 167 31.30 -9.76 -9.17
C LYS A 167 30.85 -9.07 -10.45
N LEU A 168 29.66 -8.47 -10.45
CA LEU A 168 29.05 -7.85 -11.63
C LEU A 168 28.45 -6.49 -11.26
N LEU A 169 28.74 -5.44 -12.02
CA LEU A 169 28.02 -4.17 -11.99
C LEU A 169 27.17 -4.06 -13.26
N ILE A 170 25.88 -3.77 -13.10
CA ILE A 170 25.02 -3.34 -14.21
C ILE A 170 24.96 -1.81 -14.20
N LEU A 171 25.63 -1.20 -15.17
CA LEU A 171 25.61 0.23 -15.44
C LEU A 171 24.55 0.53 -16.49
N CYS A 172 23.75 1.58 -16.30
CA CYS A 172 22.80 2.07 -17.30
C CYS A 172 23.24 3.44 -17.80
N ASN A 173 23.48 3.59 -19.11
CA ASN A 173 24.07 4.79 -19.71
C ASN A 173 23.61 5.04 -21.17
N PRO A 174 22.64 5.93 -21.44
CA PRO A 174 21.97 6.83 -20.52
C PRO A 174 21.17 6.12 -19.43
N HIS A 175 21.14 6.71 -18.25
CA HIS A 175 20.55 6.13 -17.05
C HIS A 175 19.03 6.26 -17.07
N ASN A 176 18.32 5.16 -17.30
CA ASN A 176 16.87 5.04 -17.14
C ASN A 176 16.53 4.82 -15.65
N PRO A 177 15.75 5.70 -15.00
CA PRO A 177 14.75 6.61 -15.59
C PRO A 177 15.15 8.08 -15.71
N LEU A 178 16.35 8.46 -15.27
CA LEU A 178 16.76 9.85 -15.07
C LEU A 178 16.96 10.65 -16.37
N GLY A 179 17.20 9.96 -17.48
CA GLY A 179 17.62 10.60 -18.74
C GLY A 179 19.04 11.16 -18.66
N LYS A 180 19.87 10.61 -17.77
CA LYS A 180 21.22 11.09 -17.46
C LYS A 180 22.29 10.43 -18.33
N VAL A 181 23.30 11.17 -18.79
CA VAL A 181 24.49 10.64 -19.46
C VAL A 181 25.68 10.73 -18.49
N TRP A 182 26.37 9.61 -18.27
CA TRP A 182 27.55 9.63 -17.39
C TRP A 182 28.75 10.23 -18.11
N SER A 183 29.47 11.11 -17.43
CA SER A 183 30.66 11.74 -17.98
C SER A 183 31.78 10.71 -18.16
N LYS A 184 32.71 10.97 -19.08
CA LYS A 184 33.88 10.09 -19.27
C LYS A 184 34.67 9.90 -17.98
N GLU A 185 34.83 10.95 -17.18
CA GLU A 185 35.50 10.88 -15.87
C GLU A 185 34.77 9.95 -14.89
N ASP A 186 33.44 9.97 -14.87
CA ASP A 186 32.68 9.04 -14.02
C ASP A 186 32.89 7.59 -14.47
N LEU A 187 32.88 7.35 -15.79
CA LEU A 187 33.12 6.02 -16.35
C LEU A 187 34.54 5.52 -16.07
N GLU A 188 35.56 6.40 -16.15
CA GLU A 188 36.95 6.09 -15.78
C GLU A 188 37.06 5.69 -14.30
N LYS A 189 36.42 6.43 -13.40
CA LYS A 189 36.37 6.08 -11.96
C LYS A 189 35.71 4.72 -11.72
N ILE A 190 34.61 4.42 -12.42
CA ILE A 190 33.96 3.10 -12.35
C ILE A 190 34.93 2.02 -12.83
N ALA A 191 35.58 2.22 -13.98
CA ALA A 191 36.53 1.28 -14.55
C ALA A 191 37.71 1.01 -13.61
N ASP A 192 38.29 2.04 -13.00
CA ASP A 192 39.40 1.90 -12.06
C ASP A 192 39.02 1.08 -10.83
N LEU A 193 37.84 1.32 -10.24
CA LEU A 193 37.31 0.53 -9.14
C LEU A 193 37.04 -0.92 -9.55
N ALA A 194 36.38 -1.10 -10.69
CA ALA A 194 36.00 -2.43 -11.18
C ALA A 194 37.22 -3.27 -11.55
N ILE A 195 38.27 -2.68 -12.14
CA ILE A 195 39.55 -3.36 -12.41
C ILE A 195 40.24 -3.74 -11.09
N LYS A 196 40.34 -2.80 -10.15
CA LYS A 196 40.97 -3.02 -8.83
C LYS A 196 40.33 -4.18 -8.07
N HIS A 197 39.01 -4.33 -8.19
CA HIS A 197 38.22 -5.31 -7.44
C HIS A 197 37.76 -6.51 -8.26
N GLN A 198 38.22 -6.64 -9.52
CA GLN A 198 37.88 -7.74 -10.44
C GLN A 198 36.37 -7.91 -10.67
N VAL A 199 35.67 -6.77 -10.82
CA VAL A 199 34.25 -6.71 -11.13
C VAL A 199 34.07 -6.52 -12.63
N VAL A 200 33.21 -7.34 -13.24
CA VAL A 200 32.78 -7.15 -14.64
C VAL A 200 31.72 -6.05 -14.69
N VAL A 201 31.78 -5.17 -15.69
CA VAL A 201 30.78 -4.11 -15.88
C VAL A 201 30.03 -4.37 -17.18
N PHE A 202 28.72 -4.56 -17.03
CA PHE A 202 27.78 -4.57 -18.14
C PHE A 202 27.12 -3.20 -18.25
N SER A 203 27.45 -2.45 -19.30
CA SER A 203 26.89 -1.14 -19.61
C SER A 203 25.73 -1.29 -20.58
N ASP A 204 24.50 -1.15 -20.08
CA ASP A 204 23.31 -1.02 -20.91
C ASP A 204 23.27 0.38 -21.54
N GLU A 205 23.62 0.43 -22.84
CA GLU A 205 23.67 1.65 -23.66
C GLU A 205 22.55 1.70 -24.69
N ILE A 206 21.42 1.03 -24.43
CA ILE A 206 20.32 0.91 -25.40
C ILE A 206 19.71 2.27 -25.78
N PHE A 207 19.79 3.29 -24.93
CA PHE A 207 19.28 4.65 -25.17
C PHE A 207 20.30 5.59 -25.81
N ALA A 208 21.54 5.14 -25.99
CA ALA A 208 22.68 6.03 -26.19
C ALA A 208 22.78 6.68 -27.58
N ASP A 209 21.88 6.35 -28.50
CA ASP A 209 21.75 7.07 -29.78
C ASP A 209 21.02 8.41 -29.61
N TYR A 210 20.23 8.61 -28.55
CA TYR A 210 19.57 9.87 -28.26
C TYR A 210 20.30 10.60 -27.15
N THR A 211 20.98 11.70 -27.48
CA THR A 211 21.68 12.55 -26.53
C THR A 211 21.47 14.03 -26.88
N PHE A 212 21.51 14.90 -25.88
CA PHE A 212 21.17 16.32 -26.02
C PHE A 212 22.15 17.22 -25.25
N ASP A 213 22.09 18.52 -25.49
CA ASP A 213 22.86 19.54 -24.76
C ASP A 213 24.37 19.26 -24.67
N GLN A 214 24.96 18.80 -25.77
CA GLN A 214 26.39 18.45 -25.88
C GLN A 214 26.85 17.27 -25.01
N HIS A 215 25.92 16.49 -24.46
CA HIS A 215 26.22 15.21 -23.85
C HIS A 215 26.37 14.17 -24.97
N ASP A 216 27.49 13.45 -24.99
CA ASP A 216 27.72 12.32 -25.89
C ASP A 216 28.06 11.10 -25.02
N VAL A 217 27.41 9.97 -25.26
CA VAL A 217 27.67 8.73 -24.49
C VAL A 217 28.96 8.11 -24.99
N TYR A 218 30.00 8.19 -24.17
CA TYR A 218 31.25 7.46 -24.38
C TYR A 218 31.04 5.96 -24.09
N PRO A 219 31.24 5.05 -25.06
CA PRO A 219 31.00 3.63 -24.86
C PRO A 219 31.91 3.05 -23.79
N TYR A 220 31.32 2.44 -22.77
CA TYR A 220 32.06 1.95 -21.61
C TYR A 220 33.15 0.95 -21.98
N PHE A 221 32.88 0.06 -22.93
CA PHE A 221 33.83 -0.96 -23.37
C PHE A 221 35.13 -0.41 -24.00
N LEU A 222 35.21 0.91 -24.27
CA LEU A 222 36.41 1.60 -24.75
C LEU A 222 37.18 2.35 -23.65
N ILE A 223 36.61 2.49 -22.45
CA ILE A 223 37.27 3.17 -21.32
C ILE A 223 38.56 2.44 -20.94
N ASN A 224 39.60 3.21 -20.56
CA ASN A 224 40.93 2.68 -20.23
C ASN A 224 41.49 1.77 -21.34
N ASP A 225 41.33 2.19 -22.60
CA ASP A 225 41.65 1.45 -23.83
C ASP A 225 40.91 0.11 -23.98
N GLY A 226 39.83 -0.11 -23.23
CA GLY A 226 39.04 -1.35 -23.21
C GLY A 226 39.73 -2.51 -22.51
N LYS A 227 40.62 -2.22 -21.54
CA LYS A 227 41.29 -3.24 -20.75
C LYS A 227 40.32 -3.92 -19.76
N ASN A 228 39.99 -5.18 -20.08
CA ASN A 228 39.74 -6.32 -19.17
C ASN A 228 38.43 -6.47 -18.39
N ASN A 229 37.42 -5.60 -18.48
CA ASN A 229 36.16 -5.86 -17.74
C ASN A 229 34.85 -5.25 -18.28
N GLY A 230 34.85 -4.56 -19.42
CA GLY A 230 33.66 -3.86 -19.93
C GLY A 230 32.93 -4.57 -21.08
N ILE A 231 31.60 -4.63 -20.97
CA ILE A 231 30.68 -5.03 -22.05
C ILE A 231 29.70 -3.89 -22.26
N SER A 232 29.57 -3.35 -23.48
CA SER A 232 28.52 -2.39 -23.81
C SER A 232 27.42 -3.04 -24.64
N ALA A 233 26.16 -2.79 -24.29
CA ALA A 233 25.01 -3.31 -24.99
C ALA A 233 24.30 -2.21 -25.78
N ILE A 234 24.16 -2.40 -27.09
CA ILE A 234 23.38 -1.54 -27.98
C ILE A 234 22.31 -2.38 -28.71
N GLY A 235 21.43 -1.74 -29.48
CA GLY A 235 20.44 -2.45 -30.29
C GLY A 235 19.44 -1.52 -30.95
N LEU A 236 18.49 -2.10 -31.69
CA LEU A 236 17.43 -1.34 -32.36
C LEU A 236 16.29 -0.96 -31.43
N GLY A 237 16.18 -1.60 -30.27
CA GLY A 237 14.99 -1.59 -29.41
C GLY A 237 14.50 -0.17 -29.09
N LYS A 238 15.36 0.66 -28.51
CA LYS A 238 15.01 2.03 -28.14
C LYS A 238 15.27 3.02 -29.26
N THR A 239 16.29 2.81 -30.10
CA THR A 239 16.60 3.75 -31.19
C THR A 239 15.57 3.72 -32.32
N PHE A 240 14.98 2.57 -32.64
CA PHE A 240 14.13 2.41 -33.83
C PHE A 240 12.76 1.79 -33.51
N ASN A 241 12.33 1.81 -32.25
CA ASN A 241 11.03 1.25 -31.82
C ASN A 241 10.90 -0.27 -32.06
N PHE A 242 11.96 -1.03 -31.78
CA PHE A 242 12.02 -2.51 -31.91
C PHE A 242 11.90 -3.22 -30.56
N THR A 243 11.12 -2.66 -29.63
CA THR A 243 10.99 -3.13 -28.23
C THR A 243 10.42 -4.54 -28.09
N GLY A 244 9.61 -5.00 -29.04
CA GLY A 244 9.05 -6.35 -29.08
C GLY A 244 9.96 -7.40 -29.72
N VAL A 245 11.16 -7.03 -30.19
CA VAL A 245 12.08 -7.91 -30.89
C VAL A 245 13.26 -8.27 -29.98
N ASN A 246 13.48 -9.57 -29.75
CA ASN A 246 14.58 -10.08 -28.93
C ASN A 246 15.92 -9.97 -29.68
N HIS A 247 16.50 -8.77 -29.68
CA HIS A 247 17.77 -8.48 -30.31
C HIS A 247 18.59 -7.47 -29.50
N ALA A 248 19.88 -7.76 -29.33
CA ALA A 248 20.88 -6.81 -28.87
C ALA A 248 22.24 -7.12 -29.50
N ILE A 249 23.17 -6.17 -29.40
CA ILE A 249 24.53 -6.29 -29.91
C ILE A 249 25.45 -5.93 -28.75
N MET A 250 26.25 -6.90 -28.30
CA MET A 250 27.30 -6.63 -27.32
C MET A 250 28.57 -6.19 -28.06
N LEU A 251 29.19 -5.15 -27.55
CA LEU A 251 30.50 -4.68 -27.95
C LEU A 251 31.50 -5.06 -26.86
N ILE A 252 32.43 -5.96 -27.19
CA ILE A 252 33.38 -6.54 -26.23
C ILE A 252 34.77 -6.52 -26.86
N LYS A 253 35.60 -5.56 -26.46
CA LYS A 253 36.96 -5.39 -26.99
C LYS A 253 37.93 -6.45 -26.47
N ASP A 254 37.89 -6.74 -25.16
CA ASP A 254 38.77 -7.75 -24.54
C ASP A 254 38.47 -9.16 -25.09
N PRO A 255 39.45 -9.85 -25.71
CA PRO A 255 39.23 -11.14 -26.35
C PRO A 255 38.85 -12.25 -25.35
N LYS A 256 39.38 -12.21 -24.12
CA LYS A 256 39.09 -13.23 -23.11
C LYS A 256 37.66 -13.11 -22.60
N LEU A 257 37.22 -11.90 -22.25
CA LEU A 257 35.85 -11.61 -21.85
C LEU A 257 34.86 -11.89 -22.99
N ARG A 258 35.23 -11.54 -24.23
CA ARG A 258 34.44 -11.85 -25.43
C ARG A 258 34.25 -13.35 -25.61
N GLN A 259 35.31 -14.13 -25.42
CA GLN A 259 35.23 -15.59 -25.46
C GLN A 259 34.31 -16.14 -24.36
N GLN A 260 34.51 -15.73 -23.10
CA GLN A 260 33.70 -16.17 -21.97
C GLN A 260 32.20 -15.86 -22.17
N PHE A 261 31.89 -14.65 -22.63
CA PHE A 261 30.50 -14.26 -22.91
C PHE A 261 29.92 -15.11 -24.04
N THR A 262 30.68 -15.34 -25.11
CA THR A 262 30.25 -16.14 -26.27
C THR A 262 29.98 -17.58 -25.87
N GLU A 263 30.86 -18.19 -25.06
CA GLU A 263 30.69 -19.55 -24.53
C GLU A 263 29.42 -19.66 -23.66
N GLN A 264 29.22 -18.73 -22.73
CA GLN A 264 28.01 -18.73 -21.89
C GLN A 264 26.76 -18.51 -22.74
N ARG A 265 26.78 -17.58 -23.69
CA ARG A 265 25.66 -17.33 -24.62
C ARG A 265 25.32 -18.58 -25.43
N THR A 266 26.32 -19.34 -25.88
CA THR A 266 26.10 -20.62 -26.56
C THR A 266 25.48 -21.67 -25.63
N GLN A 267 25.90 -21.74 -24.37
CA GLN A 267 25.25 -22.60 -23.35
C GLN A 267 23.81 -22.18 -23.08
N ASP A 268 23.50 -20.88 -23.18
CA ASP A 268 22.14 -20.33 -23.07
C ASP A 268 21.29 -20.59 -24.33
N HIS A 269 21.77 -21.43 -25.25
CA HIS A 269 21.09 -21.87 -26.45
C HIS A 269 20.88 -20.77 -27.52
N TYR A 270 21.85 -19.86 -27.67
CA TYR A 270 21.91 -18.98 -28.84
C TYR A 270 22.28 -19.77 -30.10
N GLY A 271 21.33 -19.97 -31.01
CA GLY A 271 21.51 -20.71 -32.26
C GLY A 271 21.99 -19.85 -33.43
N SER A 272 21.12 -18.95 -33.91
CA SER A 272 21.41 -18.07 -35.04
C SER A 272 20.77 -16.69 -34.84
N LEU A 273 21.18 -15.72 -35.65
CA LEU A 273 20.46 -14.45 -35.74
C LEU A 273 19.11 -14.70 -36.44
N ASP A 274 18.10 -13.92 -36.08
CA ASP A 274 16.84 -13.91 -36.82
C ASP A 274 17.05 -13.19 -38.18
N PRO A 275 16.63 -13.79 -39.32
CA PRO A 275 16.81 -13.22 -40.66
C PRO A 275 16.16 -11.84 -40.84
N LEU A 276 14.99 -11.61 -40.24
CA LEU A 276 14.28 -10.34 -40.32
C LEU A 276 14.94 -9.29 -39.43
N VAL A 277 15.50 -9.69 -38.29
CA VAL A 277 16.33 -8.80 -37.46
C VAL A 277 17.61 -8.40 -38.19
N ARG A 278 18.28 -9.34 -38.88
CA ARG A 278 19.42 -9.01 -39.74
C ARG A 278 19.03 -7.96 -40.78
N ALA A 279 17.90 -8.17 -41.46
CA ALA A 279 17.38 -7.22 -42.44
C ALA A 279 17.10 -5.84 -41.81
N ALA A 280 16.52 -5.82 -40.61
CA ALA A 280 16.22 -4.59 -39.90
C ALA A 280 17.49 -3.80 -39.55
N VAL A 281 18.55 -4.45 -39.06
CA VAL A 281 19.84 -3.80 -38.80
C VAL A 281 20.44 -3.19 -40.06
N LEU A 282 20.39 -3.92 -41.19
CA LEU A 282 20.90 -3.42 -42.47
C LEU A 282 20.07 -2.26 -43.05
N GLY A 283 18.78 -2.15 -42.70
CA GLY A 283 17.95 -1.00 -43.06
C GLY A 283 18.16 0.20 -42.12
N ALA A 284 18.32 -0.08 -40.82
CA ALA A 284 18.50 0.91 -39.76
C ALA A 284 19.85 1.62 -39.85
N TYR A 285 20.93 0.87 -40.00
CA TYR A 285 22.30 1.39 -39.98
C TYR A 285 22.73 1.86 -41.37
N THR A 286 22.01 2.86 -41.86
CA THR A 286 22.18 3.53 -43.15
C THR A 286 22.04 5.04 -42.99
N PRO A 287 22.47 5.85 -43.99
CA PRO A 287 22.19 7.29 -43.98
C PRO A 287 20.70 7.65 -43.86
N ALA A 288 19.81 6.82 -44.41
CA ALA A 288 18.36 7.04 -44.31
C ALA A 288 17.84 6.78 -42.89
N GLY A 289 18.32 5.72 -42.23
CA GLY A 289 17.98 5.45 -40.83
C GLY A 289 18.54 6.50 -39.87
N ALA A 290 19.76 7.00 -40.12
CA ALA A 290 20.35 8.13 -39.39
C ALA A 290 19.47 9.40 -39.50
N ALA A 291 19.05 9.75 -40.73
CA ALA A 291 18.17 10.89 -40.94
C ALA A 291 16.81 10.76 -40.23
N TRP A 292 16.24 9.55 -40.14
CA TRP A 292 15.02 9.31 -39.36
C TRP A 292 15.26 9.47 -37.87
N LYS A 293 16.37 8.93 -37.35
CA LYS A 293 16.78 9.09 -35.95
C LYS A 293 16.96 10.56 -35.58
N ASP A 294 17.52 11.38 -36.47
CA ASP A 294 17.67 12.83 -36.23
C ASP A 294 16.32 13.55 -36.17
N ALA A 295 15.36 13.16 -37.01
CA ALA A 295 14.00 13.70 -36.96
C ALA A 295 13.30 13.34 -35.63
N VAL A 296 13.47 12.12 -35.14
CA VAL A 296 12.96 11.70 -33.83
C VAL A 296 13.65 12.46 -32.69
N SER A 297 14.96 12.68 -32.79
CA SER A 297 15.72 13.50 -31.83
C SER A 297 15.16 14.92 -31.74
N ALA A 298 14.82 15.54 -32.88
CA ALA A 298 14.19 16.86 -32.92
C ALA A 298 12.78 16.88 -32.30
N LEU A 299 12.00 15.81 -32.47
CA LEU A 299 10.69 15.67 -31.83
C LEU A 299 10.82 15.55 -30.30
N ILE A 300 11.72 14.69 -29.81
CA ILE A 300 11.93 14.46 -28.38
C ILE A 300 12.27 15.78 -27.67
N ILE A 301 13.23 16.56 -28.20
CA ILE A 301 13.61 17.83 -27.57
C ILE A 301 12.49 18.86 -27.62
N SER A 302 11.73 18.93 -28.73
CA SER A 302 10.55 19.82 -28.84
C SER A 302 9.48 19.46 -27.80
N ASN A 303 9.25 18.18 -27.56
CA ASN A 303 8.29 17.71 -26.55
C ASN A 303 8.78 17.97 -25.14
N TYR A 304 10.07 17.76 -24.87
CA TYR A 304 10.67 18.07 -23.57
C TYR A 304 10.55 19.56 -23.23
N GLN A 305 10.84 20.44 -24.18
CA GLN A 305 10.68 21.89 -24.01
C GLN A 305 9.22 22.26 -23.70
N GLN A 306 8.26 21.73 -24.46
CA GLN A 306 6.84 21.97 -24.22
C GLN A 306 6.38 21.48 -22.84
N LEU A 307 6.80 20.27 -22.45
CA LEU A 307 6.51 19.69 -21.14
C LEU A 307 7.08 20.58 -20.03
N LYS A 308 8.35 20.98 -20.15
CA LYS A 308 9.05 21.82 -19.18
C LYS A 308 8.36 23.17 -18.99
N GLU A 309 8.02 23.86 -20.08
CA GLU A 309 7.31 25.15 -20.03
C GLU A 309 5.95 25.03 -19.32
N VAL A 310 5.18 23.98 -19.62
CA VAL A 310 3.90 23.73 -18.95
C VAL A 310 4.13 23.44 -17.47
N PHE A 311 5.08 22.58 -17.11
CA PHE A 311 5.36 22.26 -15.71
C PHE A 311 5.82 23.49 -14.94
N GLU A 312 6.71 24.32 -15.48
CA GLU A 312 7.14 25.56 -14.84
C GLU A 312 5.97 26.54 -14.63
N LEU A 313 5.01 26.59 -15.56
CA LEU A 313 3.86 27.49 -15.48
C LEU A 313 2.80 27.05 -14.46
N ILE A 314 2.43 25.77 -14.47
CA ILE A 314 1.28 25.28 -13.69
C ILE A 314 1.66 24.38 -12.50
N LEU A 315 2.87 23.84 -12.51
CA LEU A 315 3.41 22.90 -11.52
C LEU A 315 4.83 23.29 -11.07
N PRO A 316 5.10 24.56 -10.68
CA PRO A 316 6.46 25.00 -10.35
C PRO A 316 7.12 24.20 -9.22
N GLU A 317 6.32 23.51 -8.39
CA GLU A 317 6.74 22.60 -7.34
C GLU A 317 7.20 21.22 -7.84
N VAL A 318 6.83 20.81 -9.05
CA VAL A 318 7.25 19.55 -9.68
C VAL A 318 8.52 19.78 -10.47
N LYS A 319 9.60 19.08 -10.12
CA LYS A 319 10.91 19.27 -10.75
C LYS A 319 11.19 18.19 -11.78
N LEU A 320 11.50 18.58 -13.01
CA LEU A 320 11.95 17.66 -14.06
C LEU A 320 13.47 17.56 -14.03
N THR A 321 14.01 16.34 -14.17
CA THR A 321 15.45 16.15 -14.38
C THR A 321 15.84 16.68 -15.76
N PRO A 322 17.02 17.31 -15.90
CA PRO A 322 17.59 17.62 -17.20
C PRO A 322 17.66 16.38 -18.09
N LEU A 323 17.17 16.50 -19.32
CA LEU A 323 17.24 15.43 -20.32
C LEU A 323 18.59 15.48 -21.04
N GLU A 324 19.58 14.74 -20.53
CA GLU A 324 20.90 14.61 -21.16
C GLU A 324 20.89 13.52 -22.25
N GLY A 325 20.05 12.48 -22.12
CA GLY A 325 19.90 11.43 -23.11
C GLY A 325 18.67 10.53 -22.95
N GLY A 326 18.40 9.70 -23.97
CA GLY A 326 17.21 8.89 -24.11
C GLY A 326 15.99 9.69 -24.60
N TYR A 327 14.79 9.18 -24.31
CA TYR A 327 13.53 9.89 -24.59
C TYR A 327 12.57 9.77 -23.41
N ILE A 328 13.14 9.70 -22.21
CA ILE A 328 12.43 9.56 -20.95
C ILE A 328 12.96 10.63 -20.00
N THR A 329 12.06 11.33 -19.33
CA THR A 329 12.41 12.30 -18.28
C THR A 329 11.82 11.86 -16.94
N TRP A 330 12.41 12.35 -15.86
CA TRP A 330 12.04 12.01 -14.50
C TRP A 330 11.48 13.23 -13.79
N ALA A 331 10.30 13.08 -13.18
CA ALA A 331 9.59 14.15 -12.51
C ALA A 331 9.49 13.88 -11.00
N ASP A 332 9.94 14.83 -10.18
CA ASP A 332 9.81 14.85 -8.73
C ASP A 332 8.53 15.60 -8.33
N TRP A 333 7.51 14.83 -7.96
CA TRP A 333 6.21 15.25 -7.46
C TRP A 333 6.12 15.23 -5.92
N ARG A 334 7.22 15.00 -5.18
CA ARG A 334 7.16 14.85 -3.71
C ARG A 334 6.53 16.04 -2.99
N ALA A 335 6.64 17.24 -3.57
CA ALA A 335 6.00 18.44 -3.04
C ALA A 335 4.46 18.31 -2.91
N TRP A 336 3.84 17.44 -3.72
CA TRP A 336 2.42 17.16 -3.69
C TRP A 336 2.00 16.25 -2.53
N LYS A 337 2.94 15.62 -1.81
CA LYS A 337 2.64 14.76 -0.65
C LYS A 337 1.53 13.72 -0.93
N MET A 338 1.41 13.33 -2.19
CA MET A 338 0.53 12.26 -2.64
C MET A 338 1.33 10.98 -2.65
N SER A 339 0.71 9.87 -2.24
CA SER A 339 1.27 8.57 -2.55
C SER A 339 1.32 8.39 -4.07
N ASP A 340 2.26 7.58 -4.56
CA ASP A 340 2.40 7.32 -5.99
C ASP A 340 1.10 6.86 -6.64
N THR A 341 0.25 6.14 -5.89
CA THR A 341 -0.99 5.65 -6.48
C THR A 341 -2.11 6.67 -6.49
N ASN A 342 -2.22 7.53 -5.48
CA ASN A 342 -3.16 8.65 -5.55
C ASN A 342 -2.78 9.60 -6.69
N LEU A 343 -1.47 9.83 -6.83
CA LEU A 343 -0.94 10.63 -7.93
C LEU A 343 -1.20 9.96 -9.29
N LEU A 344 -0.88 8.68 -9.47
CA LEU A 344 -1.15 7.96 -10.71
C LEU A 344 -2.64 7.88 -11.02
N LYS A 345 -3.50 7.66 -10.03
CA LYS A 345 -4.95 7.63 -10.21
C LYS A 345 -5.46 8.97 -10.71
N PHE A 346 -5.04 10.07 -10.07
CA PHE A 346 -5.35 11.42 -10.53
C PHE A 346 -4.87 11.65 -11.97
N LEU A 347 -3.61 11.33 -12.23
CA LEU A 347 -2.97 11.51 -13.54
C LEU A 347 -3.64 10.67 -14.65
N THR A 348 -4.08 9.45 -14.32
CA THR A 348 -4.74 8.53 -15.27
C THR A 348 -6.20 8.90 -15.50
N ASP A 349 -6.98 9.00 -14.43
CA ASP A 349 -8.45 9.06 -14.55
C ASP A 349 -8.95 10.49 -14.80
N GLN A 350 -8.26 11.50 -14.27
CA GLN A 350 -8.69 12.89 -14.37
C GLN A 350 -7.86 13.64 -15.41
N ALA A 351 -6.53 13.49 -15.38
CA ALA A 351 -5.65 14.20 -16.31
C ALA A 351 -5.47 13.49 -17.67
N LEU A 352 -5.79 12.20 -17.77
CA LEU A 352 -5.53 11.36 -18.95
C LEU A 352 -4.07 11.48 -19.44
N PHE A 353 -3.15 11.52 -18.47
CA PHE A 353 -1.71 11.64 -18.66
C PHE A 353 -1.08 10.56 -17.78
N LEU A 354 -0.84 9.37 -18.33
CA LEU A 354 -0.38 8.21 -17.55
C LEU A 354 1.15 8.07 -17.64
N PRO A 355 1.95 8.54 -16.65
CA PRO A 355 3.38 8.25 -16.58
C PRO A 355 3.64 6.87 -15.96
N GLU A 356 4.91 6.52 -15.73
CA GLU A 356 5.29 5.33 -14.95
C GLU A 356 5.71 5.71 -13.52
N SER A 357 5.19 4.99 -12.52
CA SER A 357 5.56 5.18 -11.10
C SER A 357 7.05 4.96 -10.87
N GLY A 358 7.61 5.79 -10.00
CA GLY A 358 9.01 5.69 -9.60
C GLY A 358 9.34 4.42 -8.83
N ARG A 359 8.34 3.77 -8.21
CA ARG A 359 8.49 2.49 -7.53
C ARG A 359 8.97 1.36 -8.45
N ASN A 360 8.68 1.44 -9.76
CA ASN A 360 9.17 0.48 -10.78
C ASN A 360 10.68 0.64 -11.08
N PHE A 361 11.39 1.47 -10.33
CA PHE A 361 12.83 1.73 -10.52
C PHE A 361 13.63 1.45 -9.24
N ASN A 362 13.16 0.51 -8.41
CA ASN A 362 13.77 0.16 -7.11
C ASN A 362 13.93 1.38 -6.17
N LEU A 363 12.99 2.33 -6.26
CA LEU A 363 12.94 3.48 -5.37
C LEU A 363 11.84 3.26 -4.33
N ASN A 364 12.23 3.15 -3.06
CA ASN A 364 11.30 3.03 -1.93
C ASN A 364 10.82 4.43 -1.45
N GLN A 365 10.43 5.28 -2.39
CA GLN A 365 9.95 6.63 -2.11
C GLN A 365 8.85 7.01 -3.11
N ASP A 366 7.76 7.57 -2.58
CA ASP A 366 6.66 8.13 -3.37
C ASP A 366 7.01 9.50 -3.95
N GLY A 367 6.27 9.89 -4.97
CA GLY A 367 6.33 11.19 -5.61
C GLY A 367 7.32 11.25 -6.76
N PHE A 368 7.63 10.15 -7.44
CA PHE A 368 8.45 10.20 -8.66
C PHE A 368 7.74 9.55 -9.84
N MET A 369 7.85 10.17 -11.02
CA MET A 369 7.17 9.72 -12.24
C MET A 369 8.12 9.77 -13.43
N ARG A 370 8.24 8.68 -14.20
CA ARG A 370 8.93 8.67 -15.50
C ARG A 370 7.94 8.99 -16.61
N ILE A 371 8.33 9.88 -17.52
CA ILE A 371 7.50 10.34 -18.64
C ILE A 371 8.22 10.02 -19.96
N ASN A 372 7.53 9.34 -20.87
CA ASN A 372 7.98 9.12 -22.25
C ASN A 372 7.75 10.37 -23.13
N LEU A 373 8.79 10.78 -23.85
CA LEU A 373 8.81 11.95 -24.73
C LEU A 373 8.76 11.59 -26.21
N ALA A 374 8.89 10.30 -26.57
CA ALA A 374 8.78 9.81 -27.95
C ALA A 374 7.31 9.66 -28.39
N ILE A 375 6.59 10.77 -28.27
CA ILE A 375 5.16 10.92 -28.56
C ILE A 375 4.99 11.94 -29.69
N SER A 376 4.03 11.76 -30.60
CA SER A 376 3.75 12.77 -31.63
C SER A 376 3.38 14.14 -31.02
N LYS A 377 3.78 15.22 -31.68
CA LYS A 377 3.68 16.58 -31.12
C LYS A 377 2.23 16.98 -30.85
N SER A 378 1.33 16.61 -31.77
CA SER A 378 -0.11 16.86 -31.63
C SER A 378 -0.70 16.16 -30.40
N VAL A 379 -0.22 14.96 -30.06
CA VAL A 379 -0.67 14.17 -28.92
C VAL A 379 -0.11 14.70 -27.62
N MET A 380 1.19 15.02 -27.58
CA MET A 380 1.82 15.68 -26.43
C MET A 380 1.06 16.96 -26.08
N THR A 381 0.79 17.82 -27.07
CA THR A 381 0.03 19.07 -26.86
C THR A 381 -1.36 18.81 -26.26
N LYS A 382 -2.11 17.84 -26.81
CA LYS A 382 -3.45 17.48 -26.30
C LYS A 382 -3.40 16.97 -24.86
N ALA A 383 -2.42 16.13 -24.54
CA ALA A 383 -2.25 15.58 -23.21
C ALA A 383 -1.90 16.66 -22.18
N LEU A 384 -1.02 17.60 -22.53
CA LEU A 384 -0.66 18.73 -21.67
C LEU A 384 -1.85 19.68 -21.40
N VAL A 385 -2.72 19.91 -22.39
CA VAL A 385 -3.96 20.68 -22.19
C VAL A 385 -4.90 19.99 -21.20
N LYS A 386 -5.05 18.67 -21.28
CA LYS A 386 -5.85 17.89 -20.33
C LYS A 386 -5.24 17.89 -18.93
N LEU A 387 -3.93 17.71 -18.83
CA LEU A 387 -3.20 17.83 -17.57
C LEU A 387 -3.43 19.21 -16.95
N GLN A 388 -3.26 20.29 -17.71
CA GLN A 388 -3.49 21.65 -17.23
C GLN A 388 -4.92 21.86 -16.71
N LYS A 389 -5.91 21.35 -17.43
CA LYS A 389 -7.32 21.43 -17.00
C LYS A 389 -7.54 20.67 -15.69
N ALA A 390 -7.08 19.42 -15.60
CA ALA A 390 -7.24 18.58 -14.42
C ALA A 390 -6.54 19.19 -13.19
N ILE A 391 -5.32 19.72 -13.34
CA ILE A 391 -4.61 20.41 -12.26
C ILE A 391 -5.37 21.65 -11.78
N LYS A 392 -5.93 22.43 -12.72
CA LYS A 392 -6.74 23.60 -12.39
C LYS A 392 -7.99 23.21 -11.61
N GLU A 393 -8.72 22.19 -12.05
CA GLU A 393 -9.91 21.69 -11.36
C GLU A 393 -9.56 21.09 -9.99
N LEU A 394 -8.45 20.35 -9.89
CA LEU A 394 -7.97 19.79 -8.63
C LEU A 394 -7.69 20.87 -7.58
N ARG A 395 -6.98 21.94 -7.97
CA ARG A 395 -6.71 23.10 -7.11
C ARG A 395 -7.95 23.92 -6.77
N GLN A 396 -9.07 23.72 -7.47
CA GLN A 396 -10.36 24.32 -7.11
C GLN A 396 -11.10 23.48 -6.08
N ARG A 397 -10.87 22.16 -6.05
CA ARG A 397 -11.41 21.21 -5.05
C ARG A 397 -10.57 21.21 -3.77
N GLU A 398 -10.48 22.38 -3.14
CA GLU A 398 -9.86 22.55 -1.82
C GLU A 398 -10.94 22.67 -0.75
N VAL A 399 -10.77 21.94 0.35
CA VAL A 399 -11.59 22.05 1.55
C VAL A 399 -10.68 22.48 2.71
N ARG A 400 -10.98 23.63 3.32
CA ARG A 400 -10.26 24.09 4.51
C ARG A 400 -11.06 23.73 5.74
N ILE A 401 -10.47 22.98 6.66
CA ILE A 401 -11.10 22.57 7.90
C ILE A 401 -10.36 23.26 9.04
N THR A 402 -11.07 24.06 9.83
CA THR A 402 -10.54 24.65 11.06
C THR A 402 -11.21 23.96 12.25
N LEU A 403 -10.39 23.42 13.15
CA LEU A 403 -10.84 22.82 14.40
C LEU A 403 -10.56 23.77 15.56
N LYS A 404 -11.60 24.09 16.32
CA LYS A 404 -11.59 25.03 17.45
C LYS A 404 -12.08 24.31 18.71
N PRO A 405 -11.19 23.61 19.43
CA PRO A 405 -11.52 23.04 20.74
C PRO A 405 -11.63 24.13 21.81
N PHE A 406 -12.42 23.87 22.86
CA PHE A 406 -12.69 24.78 23.98
C PHE A 406 -12.62 24.01 25.30
N ASP A 407 -11.59 24.24 26.11
CA ASP A 407 -11.41 23.52 27.39
C ASP A 407 -12.52 23.85 28.41
N HIS A 408 -12.82 25.13 28.61
CA HIS A 408 -13.78 25.56 29.64
C HIS A 408 -15.23 25.22 29.31
N ALA A 409 -15.59 25.20 28.02
CA ALA A 409 -16.93 24.90 27.55
C ALA A 409 -17.12 23.42 27.19
N ARG A 410 -16.05 22.62 27.22
CA ARG A 410 -16.06 21.21 26.82
C ARG A 410 -16.65 21.04 25.42
N GLN A 411 -16.23 21.89 24.49
CA GLN A 411 -16.80 21.98 23.15
C GLN A 411 -15.74 21.87 22.06
N LEU A 412 -16.15 21.41 20.89
CA LEU A 412 -15.39 21.45 19.65
C LEU A 412 -16.25 22.11 18.58
N GLU A 413 -15.80 23.23 18.04
CA GLU A 413 -16.37 23.82 16.82
C GLU A 413 -15.49 23.39 15.65
N PHE A 414 -16.08 22.84 14.60
CA PHE A 414 -15.42 22.67 13.32
C PHE A 414 -16.00 23.65 12.31
N ILE A 415 -15.14 24.13 11.42
CA ILE A 415 -15.54 24.93 10.26
C ILE A 415 -14.92 24.28 9.03
N ALA A 416 -15.75 23.76 8.12
CA ALA A 416 -15.31 23.24 6.83
C ALA A 416 -15.73 24.22 5.72
N GLU A 417 -14.75 24.73 4.97
CA GLU A 417 -14.93 25.69 3.89
C GLU A 417 -14.64 25.03 2.55
N PHE A 418 -15.63 25.03 1.68
CA PHE A 418 -15.59 24.47 0.34
C PHE A 418 -15.64 25.61 -0.68
N LYS A 419 -14.78 25.54 -1.70
CA LYS A 419 -14.79 26.51 -2.80
C LYS A 419 -15.59 25.99 -3.99
N ALA A 420 -16.31 26.89 -4.65
CA ALA A 420 -16.98 26.65 -5.93
C ALA A 420 -17.87 25.39 -5.98
N VAL A 421 -18.60 25.11 -4.90
CA VAL A 421 -19.56 24.00 -4.86
C VAL A 421 -20.79 24.30 -5.71
N LYS A 422 -21.48 23.22 -6.11
CA LYS A 422 -22.74 23.30 -6.84
C LYS A 422 -23.66 22.16 -6.39
N TYR A 423 -24.64 22.49 -5.55
CA TYR A 423 -25.72 21.58 -5.13
C TYR A 423 -27.07 22.08 -5.64
N GLN A 424 -27.94 21.14 -6.00
CA GLN A 424 -29.34 21.35 -6.34
C GLN A 424 -30.25 21.15 -5.13
N VAL A 425 -31.52 21.55 -5.26
CA VAL A 425 -32.54 21.26 -4.26
C VAL A 425 -32.72 19.75 -4.16
N GLY A 426 -32.72 19.22 -2.94
CA GLY A 426 -32.84 17.78 -2.67
C GLY A 426 -31.52 17.01 -2.71
N ASP A 427 -30.39 17.67 -3.00
CA ASP A 427 -29.09 17.01 -2.95
C ASP A 427 -28.71 16.67 -1.50
N LEU A 428 -28.26 15.44 -1.30
CA LEU A 428 -27.64 14.99 -0.06
C LEU A 428 -26.26 15.63 0.07
N PHE A 429 -26.03 16.33 1.18
CA PHE A 429 -24.69 16.80 1.52
C PHE A 429 -23.85 15.67 2.12
N ASP A 430 -24.32 15.07 3.21
CA ASP A 430 -23.60 14.01 3.93
C ASP A 430 -24.56 13.20 4.81
N THR A 431 -24.08 12.05 5.28
CA THR A 431 -24.75 11.19 6.27
C THR A 431 -23.85 11.05 7.50
N LEU A 432 -24.43 11.22 8.69
CA LEU A 432 -23.75 10.91 9.96
C LEU A 432 -24.60 9.98 10.82
N PRO A 433 -23.99 8.99 11.48
CA PRO A 433 -24.71 8.14 12.43
C PRO A 433 -25.20 8.96 13.62
N GLU A 434 -26.37 8.65 14.19
CA GLU A 434 -26.86 9.24 15.46
C GLU A 434 -26.23 8.52 16.67
N SER A 435 -25.84 7.27 16.48
CA SER A 435 -25.01 6.48 17.40
C SER A 435 -24.14 5.49 16.65
N VAL A 436 -22.94 5.18 17.16
CA VAL A 436 -22.09 4.08 16.65
C VAL A 436 -21.75 3.15 17.81
N ALA A 437 -22.09 1.86 17.70
CA ALA A 437 -21.86 0.86 18.75
C ALA A 437 -22.34 1.35 20.15
N THR A 438 -23.55 1.90 20.22
CA THR A 438 -24.19 2.52 21.41
C THR A 438 -23.60 3.85 21.89
N CYS A 439 -22.49 4.34 21.32
CA CYS A 439 -21.98 5.69 21.60
C CYS A 439 -22.84 6.74 20.90
N PRO A 440 -23.43 7.70 21.64
CA PRO A 440 -24.04 8.87 21.02
C PRO A 440 -23.01 9.63 20.19
N SER A 441 -23.36 10.01 18.97
CA SER A 441 -22.57 10.92 18.14
C SER A 441 -22.99 12.38 18.36
N ALA A 442 -22.36 13.30 17.65
CA ALA A 442 -22.84 14.67 17.55
C ALA A 442 -24.23 14.70 16.90
N GLN A 443 -25.27 14.84 17.74
CA GLN A 443 -26.65 14.99 17.30
C GLN A 443 -26.89 16.38 16.67
N TYR A 444 -26.14 16.73 15.62
CA TYR A 444 -26.28 18.01 14.91
C TYR A 444 -27.74 18.27 14.54
N ASP A 445 -28.28 19.31 15.14
CA ASP A 445 -29.61 19.86 14.91
C ASP A 445 -29.48 21.27 14.32
N HIS A 446 -30.60 21.96 14.12
CA HIS A 446 -30.60 23.30 13.54
C HIS A 446 -29.89 24.36 14.41
N ASP A 447 -29.69 24.10 15.71
CA ASP A 447 -29.01 25.02 16.63
C ASP A 447 -27.49 24.84 16.61
N THR A 448 -27.04 23.60 16.39
CA THR A 448 -25.64 23.19 16.49
C THR A 448 -24.94 23.04 15.13
N LEU A 449 -25.68 23.02 14.01
CA LEU A 449 -25.14 22.93 12.65
C LEU A 449 -25.69 24.03 11.73
N LYS A 450 -24.78 24.72 11.04
CA LYS A 450 -25.09 25.78 10.08
C LYS A 450 -24.37 25.57 8.75
N PHE A 451 -25.11 25.79 7.67
CA PHE A 451 -24.58 25.90 6.31
C PHE A 451 -24.68 27.35 5.86
N LEU A 452 -23.57 27.92 5.41
CA LEU A 452 -23.48 29.29 4.90
C LEU A 452 -22.95 29.29 3.47
N SER A 453 -23.75 29.76 2.51
CA SER A 453 -23.34 29.94 1.12
C SER A 453 -23.02 31.41 0.87
N ASN A 454 -21.78 31.72 0.51
CA ASN A 454 -21.28 33.09 0.31
C ASN A 454 -21.60 34.02 1.51
N GLY A 455 -21.59 33.47 2.73
CA GLY A 455 -21.90 34.18 3.98
C GLY A 455 -23.37 34.23 4.37
N HIS A 456 -24.29 33.67 3.58
CA HIS A 456 -25.73 33.64 3.85
C HIS A 456 -26.20 32.25 4.28
N ASN A 457 -27.14 32.16 5.23
CA ASN A 457 -27.71 30.89 5.67
C ASN A 457 -28.32 30.10 4.51
N VAL A 458 -28.09 28.79 4.52
CA VAL A 458 -28.66 27.83 3.59
C VAL A 458 -29.74 27.03 4.28
N ALA A 459 -30.93 26.98 3.67
CA ALA A 459 -32.02 26.12 4.13
C ALA A 459 -31.69 24.63 3.85
N TYR A 460 -31.89 23.79 4.86
CA TYR A 460 -31.68 22.35 4.80
C TYR A 460 -32.60 21.66 5.82
N HIS A 461 -32.86 20.37 5.62
CA HIS A 461 -33.48 19.49 6.59
C HIS A 461 -32.62 18.24 6.79
N PHE A 462 -32.95 17.43 7.80
CA PHE A 462 -32.38 16.10 7.94
C PHE A 462 -33.44 15.03 8.10
N GLU A 463 -33.20 13.88 7.48
CA GLU A 463 -34.04 12.69 7.61
C GLU A 463 -33.35 11.68 8.52
N ARG A 464 -34.14 11.00 9.36
CA ARG A 464 -33.67 9.84 10.12
C ARG A 464 -33.93 8.57 9.31
N VAL A 465 -32.88 7.82 9.04
CA VAL A 465 -32.95 6.54 8.34
C VAL A 465 -32.38 5.44 9.22
N GLN A 466 -32.91 4.22 9.06
CA GLN A 466 -32.31 3.04 9.68
C GLN A 466 -31.11 2.61 8.83
N GLY A 467 -29.91 2.79 9.35
CA GLY A 467 -28.65 2.30 8.79
C GLY A 467 -28.20 0.99 9.42
N SER A 468 -27.03 0.53 9.01
CA SER A 468 -26.34 -0.69 9.49
C SER A 468 -25.97 -0.62 10.97
N ASN A 469 -25.63 0.58 11.47
CA ASN A 469 -25.18 0.82 12.86
C ASN A 469 -26.25 1.44 13.78
N GLY A 470 -27.51 1.47 13.34
CA GLY A 470 -28.61 2.13 14.05
C GLY A 470 -29.22 3.27 13.25
N VAL A 471 -29.71 4.30 13.93
CA VAL A 471 -30.32 5.45 13.27
C VAL A 471 -29.23 6.39 12.74
N GLU A 472 -29.37 6.85 11.50
CA GLU A 472 -28.48 7.82 10.86
C GLU A 472 -29.25 9.07 10.42
N ARG A 473 -28.55 10.22 10.36
CA ARG A 473 -29.09 11.48 9.86
C ARG A 473 -28.51 11.81 8.49
N ARG A 474 -29.39 12.01 7.51
CA ARG A 474 -29.07 12.45 6.15
C ARG A 474 -29.35 13.93 6.01
N TYR A 475 -28.35 14.76 5.74
CA TYR A 475 -28.48 16.22 5.62
C TYR A 475 -28.74 16.61 4.16
N ILE A 476 -29.90 17.20 3.88
CA ILE A 476 -30.40 17.47 2.52
C ILE A 476 -30.70 18.95 2.35
N PHE A 477 -30.23 19.55 1.24
CA PHE A 477 -30.45 20.98 0.97
C PHE A 477 -31.87 21.25 0.44
N ASP A 478 -32.54 22.26 1.01
CA ASP A 478 -33.86 22.74 0.56
C ASP A 478 -33.78 23.83 -0.51
N GLN A 479 -32.56 24.27 -0.82
CA GLN A 479 -32.28 25.28 -1.83
C GLN A 479 -30.99 24.95 -2.59
N ALA A 480 -30.86 25.46 -3.80
CA ALA A 480 -29.60 25.34 -4.55
C ALA A 480 -28.47 26.12 -3.85
N VAL A 481 -27.26 25.54 -3.85
CA VAL A 481 -26.06 26.13 -3.25
C VAL A 481 -25.00 26.27 -4.34
N ILE A 482 -24.58 27.51 -4.63
CA ILE A 482 -23.57 27.80 -5.65
C ILE A 482 -22.53 28.78 -5.10
N GLY A 483 -21.25 28.43 -5.24
CA GLY A 483 -20.14 29.28 -4.83
C GLY A 483 -19.41 28.72 -3.62
N ASN A 484 -19.02 29.58 -2.68
CA ASN A 484 -18.31 29.14 -1.48
C ASN A 484 -19.32 28.67 -0.43
N LEU A 485 -19.12 27.48 0.11
CA LEU A 485 -19.93 26.91 1.18
C LEU A 485 -19.10 26.78 2.45
N GLN A 486 -19.63 27.21 3.58
CA GLN A 486 -19.05 27.02 4.89
C GLN A 486 -20.01 26.19 5.75
N VAL A 487 -19.50 25.12 6.35
CA VAL A 487 -20.23 24.24 7.26
C VAL A 487 -19.65 24.45 8.65
N ILE A 488 -20.48 24.87 9.60
CA ILE A 488 -20.09 25.13 10.97
C ILE A 488 -20.87 24.20 11.88
N GLY A 489 -20.17 23.30 12.57
CA GLY A 489 -20.78 22.42 13.56
C GLY A 489 -20.17 22.62 14.94
N LYS A 490 -20.99 22.54 15.97
CA LYS A 490 -20.57 22.57 17.38
C LYS A 490 -20.95 21.29 18.09
N LEU A 491 -19.97 20.67 18.75
CA LEU A 491 -20.13 19.47 19.54
C LEU A 491 -19.73 19.74 20.99
N THR A 492 -20.43 19.12 21.95
CA THR A 492 -20.08 19.15 23.37
C THR A 492 -19.60 17.77 23.81
N SER A 493 -18.50 17.69 24.56
CA SER A 493 -17.97 16.45 25.10
C SER A 493 -18.83 15.99 26.27
N ARG A 494 -18.90 14.67 26.45
CA ARG A 494 -19.49 14.09 27.66
C ARG A 494 -18.40 13.79 28.68
N ALA A 495 -18.79 13.75 29.95
CA ALA A 495 -17.94 13.21 30.99
C ALA A 495 -17.67 11.73 30.69
N ARG A 496 -16.41 11.34 30.88
CA ARG A 496 -15.96 9.96 30.78
C ARG A 496 -16.68 9.10 31.82
N ASP A 497 -17.35 8.03 31.38
CA ASP A 497 -17.97 7.07 32.28
C ASP A 497 -16.93 6.04 32.74
N LEU A 498 -16.44 6.24 33.96
CA LEU A 498 -15.45 5.37 34.58
C LEU A 498 -16.03 4.05 35.15
N PHE A 499 -17.35 3.83 35.07
CA PHE A 499 -17.99 2.62 35.60
C PHE A 499 -18.31 1.60 34.51
N HIS A 500 -18.75 2.05 33.33
CA HIS A 500 -19.19 1.16 32.24
C HIS A 500 -18.13 1.01 31.13
N GLY A 501 -17.14 1.90 31.12
CA GLY A 501 -16.04 1.94 30.16
C GLY A 501 -16.53 2.36 28.78
N ASP A 502 -16.13 3.56 28.36
CA ASP A 502 -16.55 4.12 27.08
C ASP A 502 -15.80 3.49 25.89
N PRO A 503 -16.49 3.20 24.76
CA PRO A 503 -15.83 2.89 23.50
C PRO A 503 -14.94 4.06 23.07
N GLY A 504 -13.74 3.75 22.57
CA GLY A 504 -12.71 4.74 22.27
C GLY A 504 -13.00 5.71 21.13
N MET A 505 -14.18 5.63 20.51
CA MET A 505 -14.57 6.36 19.30
C MET A 505 -15.29 7.68 19.58
N ASN A 506 -15.66 7.96 20.83
CA ASN A 506 -16.52 9.09 21.21
C ASN A 506 -15.74 10.40 21.43
N PHE A 507 -16.41 11.55 21.52
CA PHE A 507 -15.85 12.81 22.01
C PHE A 507 -15.71 12.77 23.54
N LEU A 508 -14.59 12.25 24.00
CA LEU A 508 -14.32 11.92 25.39
C LEU A 508 -13.49 13.00 26.08
N GLN A 509 -13.85 13.31 27.33
CA GLN A 509 -13.10 14.19 28.21
C GLN A 509 -12.03 13.41 29.00
N HIS A 510 -10.79 13.87 28.93
CA HIS A 510 -9.63 13.42 29.70
C HIS A 510 -9.21 14.49 30.72
N ASP A 511 -8.25 14.16 31.60
CA ASP A 511 -7.81 15.05 32.68
C ASP A 511 -7.28 16.39 32.16
N THR A 512 -6.57 16.37 31.02
CA THR A 512 -5.93 17.57 30.46
C THR A 512 -6.33 17.88 29.02
N GLY A 513 -7.36 17.21 28.49
CA GLY A 513 -7.82 17.42 27.12
C GLY A 513 -9.01 16.56 26.71
N THR A 514 -9.18 16.38 25.40
CA THR A 514 -10.28 15.61 24.80
C THR A 514 -9.80 14.79 23.59
N THR A 515 -10.50 13.69 23.29
CA THR A 515 -10.27 12.86 22.10
C THR A 515 -11.57 12.63 21.34
N VAL A 516 -11.52 12.47 20.01
CA VAL A 516 -12.70 12.18 19.18
C VAL A 516 -12.34 11.57 17.82
N ALA A 517 -13.16 10.62 17.33
CA ALA A 517 -13.06 10.13 15.96
C ALA A 517 -13.73 11.10 14.97
N ALA A 518 -13.09 11.39 13.85
CA ALA A 518 -13.56 12.38 12.88
C ALA A 518 -14.93 12.08 12.28
N LEU A 519 -15.23 10.81 12.03
CA LEU A 519 -16.53 10.32 11.56
C LEU A 519 -17.69 10.70 12.50
N MET A 520 -17.41 11.07 13.75
CA MET A 520 -18.41 11.46 14.73
C MET A 520 -18.75 12.96 14.71
N PHE A 521 -17.93 13.80 14.06
CA PHE A 521 -18.09 15.25 14.18
C PHE A 521 -17.84 16.06 12.90
N ILE A 522 -17.15 15.56 11.87
CA ILE A 522 -16.92 16.34 10.64
C ILE A 522 -17.92 15.89 9.56
N LEU A 523 -18.79 16.80 9.12
CA LEU A 523 -19.60 16.57 7.91
C LEU A 523 -18.76 16.88 6.66
N LEU A 524 -18.52 15.86 5.83
CA LEU A 524 -17.87 15.96 4.53
C LEU A 524 -18.59 15.08 3.52
N PRO A 525 -18.92 15.59 2.32
CA PRO A 525 -19.62 14.83 1.29
C PRO A 525 -18.93 13.51 0.98
N ALA A 526 -19.74 12.45 0.89
CA ALA A 526 -19.26 11.11 0.59
C ALA A 526 -18.67 11.07 -0.83
N THR A 527 -17.48 10.46 -0.97
CA THR A 527 -16.74 10.21 -2.23
C THR A 527 -15.88 11.33 -2.82
N ASP A 528 -15.83 12.52 -2.21
CA ASP A 528 -15.00 13.62 -2.73
C ASP A 528 -13.51 13.44 -2.40
N TRP A 529 -12.71 13.21 -3.44
CA TRP A 529 -11.27 13.39 -3.37
C TRP A 529 -10.93 14.88 -3.56
N ALA A 530 -10.36 15.48 -2.53
CA ALA A 530 -10.08 16.90 -2.46
C ALA A 530 -8.76 17.17 -1.73
N TRP A 531 -8.22 18.38 -1.91
CA TRP A 531 -7.16 18.89 -1.07
C TRP A 531 -7.76 19.35 0.26
N TYR A 532 -7.53 18.59 1.32
CA TYR A 532 -7.95 18.93 2.67
C TYR A 532 -6.83 19.68 3.37
N HIS A 533 -7.10 20.92 3.76
CA HIS A 533 -6.21 21.75 4.56
C HIS A 533 -6.76 21.80 5.98
N LEU A 534 -6.09 21.16 6.93
CA LEU A 534 -6.50 21.19 8.32
C LEU A 534 -5.72 22.26 9.08
N HIS A 535 -6.43 23.09 9.84
CA HIS A 535 -5.89 24.09 10.74
C HIS A 535 -6.40 23.85 12.17
N TYR A 536 -5.49 23.87 13.15
CA TYR A 536 -5.82 23.81 14.57
C TYR A 536 -5.83 25.21 15.19
N ASP A 537 -7.01 25.72 15.55
CA ASP A 537 -7.17 26.99 16.27
C ASP A 537 -7.29 26.72 17.78
N LEU A 538 -6.13 26.68 18.44
CA LEU A 538 -6.00 26.35 19.86
C LEU A 538 -6.06 27.56 20.79
N ARG A 539 -6.39 28.76 20.28
CA ARG A 539 -6.37 30.03 21.07
C ARG A 539 -7.33 30.04 22.26
N ARG A 540 -8.29 29.10 22.29
CA ARG A 540 -9.29 28.93 23.34
C ARG A 540 -8.92 27.85 24.36
N LEU A 541 -7.75 27.23 24.21
CA LEU A 541 -7.17 26.29 25.16
C LEU A 541 -6.09 26.98 26.00
N SER A 542 -5.55 26.27 26.98
CA SER A 542 -4.37 26.72 27.73
C SER A 542 -3.16 26.95 26.82
N ALA A 543 -2.22 27.81 27.24
CA ALA A 543 -0.99 28.10 26.46
C ALA A 543 -0.08 26.88 26.23
N GLU A 544 -0.25 25.82 27.04
CA GLU A 544 0.48 24.56 26.92
C GLU A 544 -0.23 23.53 26.03
N ALA A 545 -1.40 23.87 25.48
CA ALA A 545 -2.20 22.95 24.69
C ALA A 545 -1.63 22.73 23.28
N SER A 546 -1.84 21.53 22.76
CA SER A 546 -1.51 21.09 21.42
C SER A 546 -2.63 20.24 20.83
N ALA A 547 -2.52 19.90 19.55
CA ALA A 547 -3.45 19.04 18.85
C ALA A 547 -2.68 18.01 18.03
N ILE A 548 -3.26 16.82 17.86
CA ILE A 548 -2.66 15.78 17.03
C ILE A 548 -3.72 14.89 16.38
N CYS A 549 -3.42 14.44 15.18
CA CYS A 549 -4.10 13.32 14.52
C CYS A 549 -3.06 12.41 13.85
N GLY A 550 -3.52 11.28 13.29
CA GLY A 550 -2.68 10.26 12.68
C GLY A 550 -1.69 10.78 11.64
N TRP A 551 -2.04 11.84 10.91
CA TRP A 551 -1.17 12.40 9.88
C TRP A 551 -0.24 13.52 10.36
N SER A 552 -0.62 14.29 11.38
CA SER A 552 0.16 15.46 11.79
C SER A 552 -0.19 15.96 13.20
N ALA A 553 0.81 16.54 13.87
CA ALA A 553 0.68 17.28 15.13
C ALA A 553 0.58 18.80 14.91
N THR A 554 0.55 19.23 13.65
CA THR A 554 0.42 20.63 13.23
C THR A 554 -0.51 20.70 12.03
N ASP A 555 -0.82 21.92 11.60
CA ASP A 555 -1.52 22.17 10.34
C ASP A 555 -0.91 21.36 9.19
N PHE A 556 -1.77 20.83 8.34
CA PHE A 556 -1.33 20.06 7.18
C PHE A 556 -2.24 20.28 5.99
N SER A 557 -1.75 19.88 4.81
CA SER A 557 -2.51 19.86 3.57
C SER A 557 -2.29 18.51 2.91
N ARG A 558 -3.37 17.79 2.62
CA ARG A 558 -3.31 16.44 2.07
C ARG A 558 -4.43 16.21 1.05
N TYR A 559 -4.08 15.62 -0.09
CA TYR A 559 -5.07 15.09 -1.02
C TYR A 559 -5.49 13.68 -0.60
N CYS A 560 -6.76 13.52 -0.25
CA CYS A 560 -7.32 12.24 0.17
C CYS A 560 -8.84 12.22 -0.09
N SER A 561 -9.48 11.07 0.10
CA SER A 561 -10.94 10.99 0.15
C SER A 561 -11.45 11.52 1.50
N SER A 562 -12.68 12.05 1.51
CA SER A 562 -13.38 12.40 2.76
C SER A 562 -13.42 11.24 3.76
N ALA A 563 -13.59 9.99 3.28
CA ALA A 563 -13.58 8.78 4.11
C ALA A 563 -12.24 8.58 4.86
N ALA A 564 -11.10 8.83 4.19
CA ALA A 564 -9.79 8.70 4.83
C ALA A 564 -9.61 9.69 5.99
N LEU A 565 -10.14 10.92 5.86
CA LEU A 565 -10.12 11.90 6.93
C LEU A 565 -11.11 11.54 8.06
N LYS A 566 -12.31 11.05 7.71
CA LYS A 566 -13.34 10.62 8.68
C LYS A 566 -12.86 9.44 9.56
N ASN A 567 -11.94 8.62 9.05
CA ASN A 567 -11.32 7.53 9.80
C ASN A 567 -10.02 7.96 10.52
N LEU A 568 -9.94 9.20 11.03
CA LEU A 568 -8.87 9.66 11.90
C LEU A 568 -9.37 9.91 13.32
N PHE A 569 -8.54 9.59 14.30
CA PHE A 569 -8.68 10.12 15.66
C PHE A 569 -7.95 11.45 15.82
N PHE A 570 -8.58 12.33 16.58
CA PHE A 570 -8.04 13.62 17.00
C PHE A 570 -7.92 13.68 18.51
N ALA A 571 -6.85 14.32 18.99
CA ALA A 571 -6.67 14.67 20.40
C ALA A 571 -6.32 16.16 20.52
N PHE A 572 -6.90 16.83 21.53
CA PHE A 572 -6.72 18.25 21.81
C PHE A 572 -6.50 18.46 23.31
N GLY A 573 -5.63 19.40 23.69
CA GLY A 573 -5.38 19.74 25.09
C GLY A 573 -3.90 19.67 25.42
N LYS A 574 -3.54 19.48 26.69
CA LYS A 574 -2.14 19.33 27.10
C LYS A 574 -1.67 17.89 26.83
N LEU A 575 -1.16 17.68 25.63
CA LEU A 575 -0.71 16.36 25.18
C LEU A 575 0.73 16.06 25.60
N ASP A 576 0.96 14.91 26.21
CA ASP A 576 2.30 14.40 26.47
C ASP A 576 2.74 13.46 25.34
N ILE A 577 3.71 13.92 24.53
CA ILE A 577 4.36 13.06 23.53
C ILE A 577 5.39 12.18 24.24
N LEU A 578 4.97 10.96 24.54
CA LEU A 578 5.69 9.93 25.26
C LEU A 578 6.86 9.35 24.46
N TYR A 579 6.73 9.29 23.13
CA TYR A 579 7.77 8.80 22.20
C TYR A 579 7.62 9.46 20.83
N GLY A 580 8.74 9.58 20.11
CA GLY A 580 8.71 9.78 18.66
C GLY A 580 8.49 11.21 18.15
N LYS A 581 8.95 12.24 18.88
CA LYS A 581 8.86 13.66 18.42
C LYS A 581 9.34 13.86 16.98
N SER A 582 10.38 13.12 16.56
CA SER A 582 10.95 13.12 15.19
C SER A 582 10.75 11.79 14.44
N HIS A 583 9.97 10.86 14.98
CA HIS A 583 9.78 9.52 14.41
C HIS A 583 8.42 9.41 13.71
N LYS A 584 8.29 8.40 12.84
CA LYS A 584 7.05 8.07 12.13
C LYS A 584 5.92 7.69 13.10
N LEU A 585 6.24 6.88 14.10
CA LEU A 585 5.36 6.54 15.22
C LEU A 585 5.46 7.60 16.31
N ARG A 586 4.32 8.13 16.73
CA ARG A 586 4.17 8.93 17.95
C ARG A 586 3.29 8.22 18.95
N ILE A 587 3.70 8.22 20.20
CA ILE A 587 2.89 7.70 21.32
C ILE A 587 2.51 8.90 22.17
N VAL A 588 1.22 9.07 22.45
CA VAL A 588 0.68 10.27 23.12
C VAL A 588 -0.28 9.84 24.23
N THR A 589 -0.27 10.59 25.34
CA THR A 589 -1.28 10.46 26.40
C THR A 589 -1.89 11.82 26.74
N LEU A 590 -3.13 11.81 27.23
CA LEU A 590 -3.82 12.96 27.84
C LEU A 590 -4.06 12.77 29.35
N ASP A 591 -3.74 11.59 29.87
CA ASP A 591 -3.88 11.22 31.27
C ASP A 591 -2.48 10.93 31.84
N HIS A 592 -2.19 11.47 33.02
CA HIS A 592 -0.89 11.33 33.69
C HIS A 592 -0.92 10.14 34.68
N ASP A 593 0.24 9.72 35.20
CA ASP A 593 0.39 8.59 36.14
C ASP A 593 0.17 7.16 35.59
N ILE A 594 0.52 6.93 34.33
CA ILE A 594 0.53 5.59 33.74
C ILE A 594 1.66 4.74 34.31
N LYS A 595 1.31 3.67 35.04
CA LYS A 595 2.26 2.64 35.48
C LYS A 595 2.93 1.99 34.26
N PHE A 596 4.21 1.61 34.38
CA PHE A 596 5.00 0.91 33.34
C PHE A 596 5.05 1.58 31.93
N ILE A 597 4.77 2.88 31.81
CA ILE A 597 4.69 3.56 30.50
C ILE A 597 5.94 3.38 29.63
N ASP A 598 7.13 3.33 30.23
CA ASP A 598 8.38 3.13 29.48
C ASP A 598 8.48 1.74 28.84
N GLN A 599 7.96 0.71 29.50
CA GLN A 599 7.89 -0.65 28.94
C GLN A 599 6.88 -0.70 27.79
N LEU A 600 5.73 -0.05 27.96
CA LEU A 600 4.68 0.03 26.94
C LEU A 600 5.21 0.75 25.67
N LYS A 601 5.91 1.89 25.83
CA LYS A 601 6.57 2.58 24.71
C LYS A 601 7.48 1.65 23.91
N GLN A 602 8.30 0.86 24.61
CA GLN A 602 9.25 -0.06 23.97
C GLN A 602 8.52 -1.17 23.21
N GLN A 603 7.44 -1.73 23.75
CA GLN A 603 6.65 -2.76 23.08
C GLN A 603 5.94 -2.23 21.85
N ILE A 604 5.23 -1.10 21.96
CA ILE A 604 4.55 -0.45 20.82
C ILE A 604 5.57 -0.19 19.70
N THR A 605 6.73 0.38 20.05
CA THR A 605 7.77 0.69 19.06
C THR A 605 8.30 -0.57 18.37
N LYS A 606 8.54 -1.65 19.11
CA LYS A 606 9.03 -2.92 18.54
C LYS A 606 8.00 -3.57 17.62
N LEU A 607 6.74 -3.65 18.05
CA LEU A 607 5.65 -4.22 17.26
C LEU A 607 5.41 -3.39 16.00
N PHE A 608 5.27 -2.07 16.14
CA PHE A 608 5.03 -1.17 15.02
C PHE A 608 6.13 -1.26 13.98
N ASN A 609 7.41 -1.14 14.38
CA ASN A 609 8.53 -1.19 13.44
C ASN A 609 8.61 -2.55 12.74
N PHE A 610 8.29 -3.64 13.43
CA PHE A 610 8.26 -4.96 12.81
C PHE A 610 7.13 -5.05 11.78
N MET A 611 5.90 -4.67 12.15
CA MET A 611 4.72 -4.72 11.28
C MET A 611 4.85 -3.78 10.08
N GLU A 612 5.38 -2.57 10.27
CA GLU A 612 5.67 -1.62 9.18
C GLU A 612 6.56 -2.26 8.10
N ASN A 613 7.64 -2.89 8.54
CA ASN A 613 8.56 -3.60 7.63
C ASN A 613 7.91 -4.83 7.02
N PHE A 614 7.15 -5.60 7.81
CA PHE A 614 6.48 -6.81 7.36
C PHE A 614 5.44 -6.51 6.27
N PHE A 615 4.63 -5.46 6.42
CA PHE A 615 3.62 -5.04 5.44
C PHE A 615 4.15 -4.11 4.34
N ASN A 616 5.46 -3.81 4.32
CA ASN A 616 6.11 -2.93 3.34
C ASN A 616 5.43 -1.55 3.22
N ASP A 617 5.10 -0.95 4.36
CA ASP A 617 4.35 0.29 4.43
C ASP A 617 5.25 1.54 4.36
N ALA A 618 5.16 2.27 3.25
CA ALA A 618 5.96 3.47 2.97
C ALA A 618 5.66 4.61 3.95
N ALA A 619 6.53 4.81 4.95
CA ALA A 619 6.85 6.03 5.72
C ALA A 619 5.75 7.08 6.11
N GLU A 620 4.46 6.76 6.12
CA GLU A 620 3.38 7.66 6.61
C GLU A 620 3.30 7.79 8.15
N PRO A 621 3.14 8.99 8.72
CA PRO A 621 2.99 9.18 10.16
C PRO A 621 1.89 8.32 10.77
N PHE A 622 2.10 7.91 12.03
CA PHE A 622 1.17 7.13 12.82
C PHE A 622 1.12 7.64 14.26
N VAL A 623 -0.07 7.67 14.86
CA VAL A 623 -0.27 8.09 16.24
C VAL A 623 -0.93 7.00 17.06
N MET A 624 -0.35 6.68 18.21
CA MET A 624 -0.96 5.83 19.22
C MET A 624 -1.34 6.66 20.44
N ILE A 625 -2.64 6.75 20.73
CA ILE A 625 -3.15 7.40 21.93
C ILE A 625 -3.31 6.34 23.02
N VAL A 626 -2.64 6.53 24.16
CA VAL A 626 -2.69 5.61 25.31
C VAL A 626 -3.27 6.30 26.53
N TYR A 627 -4.06 5.58 27.33
CA TYR A 627 -4.67 6.13 28.55
C TYR A 627 -5.08 5.01 29.54
N PRO A 628 -5.14 5.27 30.85
CA PRO A 628 -5.62 4.30 31.83
C PRO A 628 -7.14 4.18 31.75
N THR A 629 -7.71 2.98 31.82
CA THR A 629 -9.15 2.68 31.86
C THR A 629 -9.54 1.97 33.17
N PRO A 630 -10.74 2.18 33.71
CA PRO A 630 -11.21 1.43 34.88
C PRO A 630 -11.67 0.00 34.54
N ARG A 631 -11.73 -0.36 33.24
CA ARG A 631 -11.99 -1.73 32.82
C ARG A 631 -10.90 -2.66 33.33
N ALA A 632 -11.31 -3.90 33.60
CA ALA A 632 -10.45 -4.98 34.03
C ALA A 632 -9.36 -5.37 33.01
N GLN A 633 -9.49 -4.96 31.75
CA GLN A 633 -8.65 -5.40 30.64
C GLN A 633 -8.20 -4.22 29.77
N ALA A 634 -7.23 -4.48 28.91
CA ALA A 634 -6.89 -3.60 27.81
C ALA A 634 -8.00 -3.58 26.76
N THR A 635 -8.20 -2.43 26.14
CA THR A 635 -9.18 -2.20 25.08
C THR A 635 -8.57 -1.28 24.05
N GLY A 636 -8.95 -1.40 22.79
CA GLY A 636 -8.57 -0.38 21.82
C GLY A 636 -9.58 -0.21 20.70
N THR A 637 -9.22 0.70 19.82
CA THR A 637 -9.85 0.85 18.52
C THR A 637 -8.78 1.31 17.54
N GLY A 638 -8.57 0.51 16.49
CA GLY A 638 -7.73 0.85 15.37
C GLY A 638 -8.50 1.61 14.28
N TYR A 639 -8.00 2.77 13.88
CA TYR A 639 -8.41 3.44 12.64
C TYR A 639 -7.18 3.74 11.77
N CYS A 640 -7.43 4.18 10.54
CA CYS A 640 -6.38 4.50 9.59
C CYS A 640 -5.37 5.48 10.20
N ARG A 641 -4.11 5.06 10.37
CA ARG A 641 -3.00 5.87 10.89
C ARG A 641 -3.16 6.40 12.34
N THR A 642 -4.23 6.07 13.05
CA THR A 642 -4.35 6.38 14.47
C THR A 642 -5.03 5.25 15.24
N ASN A 643 -4.40 4.80 16.31
CA ASN A 643 -5.00 3.86 17.24
C ASN A 643 -5.25 4.51 18.59
N TYR A 644 -6.32 4.06 19.23
CA TYR A 644 -6.68 4.42 20.58
C TYR A 644 -6.59 3.18 21.47
N PHE A 645 -5.92 3.26 22.60
CA PHE A 645 -5.64 2.11 23.46
C PHE A 645 -5.73 2.46 24.95
N GLY A 646 -6.65 1.79 25.64
CA GLY A 646 -6.88 1.91 27.08
C GLY A 646 -6.43 0.66 27.82
N PHE A 647 -5.93 0.77 29.06
CA PHE A 647 -5.56 -0.38 29.91
C PHE A 647 -5.91 -0.20 31.40
N GLY A 648 -6.23 -1.31 32.08
CA GLY A 648 -6.72 -1.35 33.46
C GLY A 648 -5.66 -1.38 34.56
N ASP A 649 -5.56 -0.34 35.39
CA ASP A 649 -4.56 -0.23 36.47
C ASP A 649 -4.70 -1.26 37.62
N LYS A 650 -5.84 -1.96 37.70
CA LYS A 650 -6.12 -2.95 38.76
C LYS A 650 -5.77 -4.40 38.38
N LEU A 651 -5.52 -4.69 37.10
CA LEU A 651 -5.37 -6.05 36.58
C LEU A 651 -4.21 -6.22 35.59
N VAL A 652 -3.67 -5.12 35.03
CA VAL A 652 -2.42 -5.14 34.27
C VAL A 652 -1.26 -4.91 35.23
N ASN A 653 -0.47 -5.96 35.47
CA ASN A 653 0.68 -5.93 36.39
C ASN A 653 1.97 -5.62 35.65
N SER A 654 2.02 -5.88 34.34
CA SER A 654 3.16 -5.61 33.49
C SER A 654 2.71 -5.29 32.06
N ALA A 655 3.60 -4.63 31.30
CA ALA A 655 3.34 -4.35 29.89
C ALA A 655 3.21 -5.65 29.05
N ALA A 656 3.74 -6.79 29.54
CA ALA A 656 3.59 -8.08 28.87
C ALA A 656 2.14 -8.62 28.87
N ASP A 657 1.31 -8.14 29.80
CA ASP A 657 -0.07 -8.62 29.96
C ASP A 657 -1.00 -8.07 28.87
N VAL A 658 -0.52 -7.10 28.08
CA VAL A 658 -1.30 -6.43 27.03
C VAL A 658 -0.73 -6.59 25.62
N ASP A 659 0.30 -7.43 25.45
CA ASP A 659 0.98 -7.62 24.16
C ASP A 659 0.00 -8.06 23.04
N ASP A 660 -0.90 -9.00 23.33
CA ASP A 660 -1.84 -9.56 22.36
C ASP A 660 -2.86 -8.50 21.92
N THR A 661 -3.50 -7.81 22.87
CA THR A 661 -4.43 -6.71 22.58
C THR A 661 -3.74 -5.58 21.83
N LEU A 662 -2.54 -5.19 22.26
CA LEU A 662 -1.78 -4.14 21.59
C LEU A 662 -1.47 -4.53 20.12
N ALA A 663 -1.02 -5.76 19.90
CA ALA A 663 -0.73 -6.25 18.56
C ALA A 663 -2.00 -6.34 17.70
N HIS A 664 -3.13 -6.79 18.27
CA HIS A 664 -4.43 -6.82 17.61
C HIS A 664 -4.80 -5.43 17.08
N GLU A 665 -4.78 -4.40 17.94
CA GLU A 665 -5.15 -3.05 17.53
C GLU A 665 -4.21 -2.50 16.45
N LEU A 666 -2.90 -2.75 16.57
CA LEU A 666 -1.92 -2.29 15.58
C LEU A 666 -2.15 -2.90 14.19
N VAL A 667 -2.59 -4.17 14.11
CA VAL A 667 -2.82 -4.86 12.84
C VAL A 667 -3.91 -4.19 12.00
N HIS A 668 -4.92 -3.58 12.62
CA HIS A 668 -6.00 -2.86 11.93
C HIS A 668 -5.51 -1.71 11.05
N ASN A 669 -4.27 -1.22 11.25
CA ASN A 669 -3.67 -0.24 10.36
C ASN A 669 -3.35 -0.78 8.95
N TRP A 670 -3.22 -2.09 8.78
CA TRP A 670 -2.86 -2.72 7.50
C TRP A 670 -3.90 -3.70 6.96
N LEU A 671 -4.64 -4.38 7.83
CA LEU A 671 -5.51 -5.50 7.47
C LEU A 671 -7.00 -5.19 7.63
N VAL A 672 -7.42 -4.01 7.16
CA VAL A 672 -8.84 -3.61 7.07
C VAL A 672 -9.19 -3.31 5.62
N PHE A 673 -10.27 -3.87 5.10
CA PHE A 673 -10.71 -3.56 3.73
C PHE A 673 -11.11 -2.08 3.59
N ASN A 674 -10.79 -1.49 2.43
CA ASN A 674 -11.18 -0.11 2.11
C ASN A 674 -12.28 -0.05 1.04
N GLY A 675 -12.77 -1.20 0.57
CA GLY A 675 -13.87 -1.34 -0.39
C GLY A 675 -15.13 -1.96 0.16
N ASP A 676 -15.01 -2.77 1.21
CA ASP A 676 -16.13 -3.32 1.98
C ASP A 676 -16.06 -2.71 3.38
N SER A 677 -17.20 -2.45 4.01
CA SER A 677 -17.24 -2.03 5.40
C SER A 677 -17.25 -3.24 6.33
N ASN A 678 -16.79 -3.06 7.57
CA ASN A 678 -16.96 -4.01 8.68
C ASN A 678 -18.44 -4.22 9.05
N GLU A 679 -19.35 -3.55 8.35
CA GLU A 679 -20.81 -3.62 8.47
C GLU A 679 -21.41 -4.73 7.59
N ASP A 680 -20.55 -5.45 6.86
CA ASP A 680 -20.84 -6.72 6.21
C ASP A 680 -20.15 -7.85 7.00
N VAL A 681 -20.81 -9.01 7.11
CA VAL A 681 -20.25 -10.23 7.69
C VAL A 681 -18.89 -10.60 7.08
N TYR A 682 -18.69 -10.32 5.79
CA TYR A 682 -17.44 -10.59 5.08
C TYR A 682 -16.29 -9.70 5.57
N GLY A 683 -16.58 -8.43 5.88
CA GLY A 683 -15.62 -7.51 6.48
C GLY A 683 -15.28 -7.96 7.89
N LEU A 684 -16.30 -8.11 8.76
CA LEU A 684 -16.09 -8.43 10.16
C LEU A 684 -15.35 -9.75 10.40
N ILE A 685 -15.75 -10.83 9.71
CA ILE A 685 -15.09 -12.15 9.88
C ILE A 685 -13.61 -12.10 9.45
N TYR A 686 -13.29 -11.24 8.48
CA TYR A 686 -11.95 -11.07 7.99
C TYR A 686 -11.13 -10.13 8.89
N ASP A 687 -11.61 -8.91 9.15
CA ASP A 687 -10.83 -7.87 9.84
C ASP A 687 -10.45 -8.34 11.25
N GLU A 688 -11.42 -8.85 12.00
CA GLU A 688 -11.23 -9.33 13.37
C GLU A 688 -10.48 -10.67 13.40
N GLY A 689 -10.80 -11.56 12.45
CA GLY A 689 -10.09 -12.83 12.30
C GLY A 689 -8.61 -12.66 11.96
N ALA A 690 -8.29 -11.71 11.08
CA ALA A 690 -6.94 -11.35 10.70
C ALA A 690 -6.22 -10.65 11.85
N ALA A 691 -6.86 -9.70 12.52
CA ALA A 691 -6.30 -9.01 13.67
C ALA A 691 -5.92 -10.00 14.79
N ASP A 692 -6.81 -10.92 15.18
CA ASP A 692 -6.52 -11.92 16.22
C ASP A 692 -5.44 -12.93 15.80
N TYR A 693 -5.45 -13.39 14.54
CA TYR A 693 -4.42 -14.32 14.05
C TYR A 693 -3.05 -13.65 14.01
N TYR A 694 -2.96 -12.43 13.48
CA TYR A 694 -1.71 -11.71 13.35
C TYR A 694 -1.23 -11.10 14.68
N ALA A 695 -2.10 -10.76 15.62
CA ALA A 695 -1.71 -10.32 16.95
C ALA A 695 -0.76 -11.33 17.60
N GLY A 696 -1.21 -12.57 17.73
CA GLY A 696 -0.43 -13.64 18.33
C GLY A 696 0.81 -14.02 17.51
N LEU A 697 0.70 -14.05 16.18
CA LEU A 697 1.83 -14.33 15.29
C LEU A 697 2.92 -13.24 15.36
N MET A 698 2.53 -11.98 15.47
CA MET A 698 3.45 -10.85 15.58
C MET A 698 4.11 -10.82 16.95
N CYS A 699 3.37 -11.07 18.03
CA CYS A 699 3.96 -11.28 19.35
C CYS A 699 4.97 -12.43 19.35
N GLN A 700 4.69 -13.54 18.65
CA GLN A 700 5.64 -14.63 18.49
C GLN A 700 6.91 -14.18 17.74
N ARG A 701 6.77 -13.49 16.60
CA ARG A 701 7.90 -13.07 15.76
C ARG A 701 8.77 -11.99 16.40
N VAL A 702 8.14 -11.05 17.12
CA VAL A 702 8.82 -9.92 17.74
C VAL A 702 9.41 -10.28 19.10
N PHE A 703 8.67 -11.02 19.93
CA PHE A 703 9.07 -11.30 21.32
C PHE A 703 9.48 -12.75 21.58
N GLY A 704 9.42 -13.64 20.60
CA GLY A 704 9.75 -15.06 20.77
C GLY A 704 8.74 -15.85 21.60
N LYS A 705 7.55 -15.30 21.84
CA LYS A 705 6.54 -15.85 22.77
C LYS A 705 5.62 -16.91 22.14
N LYS A 706 6.19 -17.96 21.55
CA LYS A 706 5.40 -19.02 20.87
C LYS A 706 4.43 -19.74 21.79
N ASP A 707 4.86 -20.08 23.00
CA ASP A 707 4.01 -20.80 23.96
C ASP A 707 2.85 -19.91 24.43
N THR A 708 3.10 -18.62 24.67
CA THR A 708 2.07 -17.63 25.02
C THR A 708 1.05 -17.47 23.89
N TRP A 709 1.49 -17.42 22.62
CA TRP A 709 0.58 -17.37 21.49
C TRP A 709 -0.33 -18.59 21.44
N ILE A 710 0.21 -19.79 21.65
CA ILE A 710 -0.59 -21.02 21.62
C ILE A 710 -1.56 -21.07 22.81
N THR A 711 -1.17 -20.57 23.98
CA THR A 711 -2.10 -20.38 25.11
C THR A 711 -3.25 -19.45 24.72
N SER A 712 -2.97 -18.22 24.25
CA SER A 712 -4.00 -17.27 23.81
C SER A 712 -4.90 -17.84 22.72
N LEU A 713 -4.33 -18.58 21.76
CA LEU A 713 -5.10 -19.28 20.74
C LEU A 713 -6.03 -20.33 21.35
N ASN A 714 -5.55 -21.13 22.30
CA ASN A 714 -6.39 -22.11 22.98
C ASN A 714 -7.51 -21.44 23.79
N ASP A 715 -7.28 -20.27 24.36
CA ASP A 715 -8.30 -19.49 25.08
C ASP A 715 -9.42 -19.07 24.11
N LYS A 716 -9.05 -18.57 22.92
CA LYS A 716 -9.99 -18.23 21.83
C LYS A 716 -10.73 -19.47 21.30
N LEU A 717 -10.04 -20.61 21.15
CA LEU A 717 -10.67 -21.87 20.75
C LEU A 717 -11.67 -22.36 21.79
N ARG A 718 -11.34 -22.26 23.10
CA ARG A 718 -12.27 -22.61 24.17
C ARG A 718 -13.51 -21.74 24.10
N ALA A 719 -13.36 -20.42 24.01
CA ALA A 719 -14.48 -19.48 23.87
C ALA A 719 -15.36 -19.79 22.63
N TYR A 720 -14.73 -20.16 21.50
CA TYR A 720 -15.49 -20.60 20.33
C TYR A 720 -16.26 -21.89 20.60
N TYR A 721 -15.63 -22.93 21.13
CA TYR A 721 -16.30 -24.22 21.33
C TYR A 721 -17.31 -24.23 22.49
N SER A 722 -17.13 -23.40 23.51
CA SER A 722 -18.07 -23.23 24.63
C SER A 722 -19.30 -22.42 24.25
N ASN A 723 -19.23 -21.60 23.21
CA ASN A 723 -20.32 -20.75 22.80
C ASN A 723 -21.46 -21.57 22.13
N PRO A 724 -22.70 -21.51 22.65
CA PRO A 724 -23.84 -22.26 22.14
C PRO A 724 -24.22 -21.93 20.69
N LEU A 725 -23.84 -20.77 20.17
CA LEU A 725 -24.16 -20.32 18.82
C LEU A 725 -23.04 -20.63 17.80
N SER A 726 -21.95 -21.27 18.19
CA SER A 726 -20.81 -21.50 17.29
C SER A 726 -21.07 -22.44 16.13
N ALA A 727 -22.06 -23.33 16.25
CA ALA A 727 -22.50 -24.21 15.17
C ALA A 727 -23.59 -23.57 14.30
N GLU A 728 -24.15 -22.42 14.69
CA GLU A 728 -25.13 -21.70 13.87
C GLU A 728 -24.49 -21.09 12.63
N ASP A 729 -25.35 -20.72 11.68
CA ASP A 729 -24.96 -20.04 10.45
C ASP A 729 -24.32 -18.67 10.74
N CYS A 730 -23.15 -18.39 10.16
CA CYS A 730 -22.39 -17.19 10.48
C CYS A 730 -23.12 -15.90 10.09
N LEU A 731 -23.92 -15.93 9.01
CA LEU A 731 -24.71 -14.78 8.57
C LEU A 731 -25.80 -14.45 9.60
N LYS A 732 -26.43 -15.47 10.18
CA LYS A 732 -27.41 -15.29 11.26
C LYS A 732 -26.76 -14.72 12.52
N ASN A 733 -25.59 -15.25 12.89
CA ASN A 733 -24.85 -14.75 14.05
C ASN A 733 -24.40 -13.30 13.84
N PHE A 734 -23.96 -12.93 12.64
CA PHE A 734 -23.64 -11.55 12.32
C PHE A 734 -24.86 -10.62 12.46
N ALA A 735 -26.00 -10.99 11.88
CA ALA A 735 -27.23 -10.20 11.95
C ALA A 735 -27.71 -9.99 13.40
N ALA A 736 -27.49 -10.97 14.28
CA ALA A 736 -27.80 -10.90 15.70
C ALA A 736 -26.67 -10.29 16.57
N GLY A 737 -25.47 -10.08 16.01
CA GLY A 737 -24.27 -9.70 16.79
C GLY A 737 -24.41 -8.36 17.51
N TRP A 738 -25.21 -7.44 16.95
CA TRP A 738 -25.50 -6.13 17.54
C TRP A 738 -26.51 -6.16 18.69
N THR A 739 -27.21 -7.28 18.86
CA THR A 739 -28.21 -7.49 19.91
C THR A 739 -27.92 -8.71 20.79
N GLN A 740 -26.82 -9.43 20.53
CA GLN A 740 -26.39 -10.63 21.26
C GLN A 740 -24.87 -10.77 21.22
N THR A 741 -24.19 -10.64 22.37
CA THR A 741 -22.73 -10.76 22.44
C THR A 741 -22.21 -12.13 22.03
N TYR A 742 -22.95 -13.19 22.34
CA TYR A 742 -22.63 -14.58 21.97
C TYR A 742 -22.55 -14.74 20.44
N ALA A 743 -23.50 -14.13 19.71
CA ALA A 743 -23.55 -14.22 18.26
C ALA A 743 -22.32 -13.55 17.64
N LEU A 744 -21.98 -12.35 18.11
CA LEU A 744 -20.77 -11.62 17.67
C LEU A 744 -19.50 -12.42 17.96
N ARG A 745 -19.37 -12.99 19.16
CA ARG A 745 -18.18 -13.77 19.55
C ARG A 745 -17.99 -15.03 18.70
N ALA A 746 -19.07 -15.67 18.27
CA ALA A 746 -19.00 -16.80 17.36
C ALA A 746 -18.42 -16.41 15.99
N VAL A 747 -18.70 -15.20 15.49
CA VAL A 747 -18.11 -14.67 14.24
C VAL A 747 -16.59 -14.47 14.38
N TYR A 748 -16.14 -13.88 15.49
CA TYR A 748 -14.70 -13.68 15.78
C TYR A 748 -13.94 -15.02 15.81
N GLY A 749 -14.47 -16.01 16.54
CA GLY A 749 -13.87 -17.33 16.63
C GLY A 749 -13.76 -18.03 15.26
N ARG A 750 -14.78 -17.86 14.39
CA ARG A 750 -14.74 -18.36 13.01
C ARG A 750 -13.68 -17.65 12.18
N GLY A 751 -13.49 -16.34 12.36
CA GLY A 751 -12.46 -15.56 11.69
C GLY A 751 -11.05 -16.08 11.96
N VAL A 752 -10.70 -16.34 13.22
CA VAL A 752 -9.38 -16.89 13.57
C VAL A 752 -9.18 -18.29 12.96
N LEU A 753 -10.20 -19.15 13.04
CA LEU A 753 -10.16 -20.49 12.46
C LEU A 753 -10.04 -20.46 10.93
N LEU A 754 -10.69 -19.50 10.28
CA LEU A 754 -10.56 -19.25 8.84
C LEU A 754 -9.10 -18.92 8.48
N MET A 755 -8.45 -18.00 9.19
CA MET A 755 -7.04 -17.64 8.92
C MET A 755 -6.09 -18.82 9.12
N LEU A 756 -6.28 -19.61 10.20
CA LEU A 756 -5.48 -20.80 10.46
C LEU A 756 -5.62 -21.84 9.34
N GLN A 757 -6.85 -22.13 8.90
CA GLN A 757 -7.12 -23.09 7.84
C GLN A 757 -6.59 -22.62 6.49
N LEU A 758 -6.78 -21.35 6.14
CA LEU A 758 -6.26 -20.79 4.88
C LEU A 758 -4.74 -20.84 4.84
N ASN A 759 -4.05 -20.46 5.92
CA ASN A 759 -2.60 -20.53 5.97
C ASN A 759 -2.08 -21.97 5.81
N ALA A 760 -2.70 -22.94 6.50
CA ALA A 760 -2.34 -24.35 6.36
C ALA A 760 -2.56 -24.86 4.92
N GLN A 761 -3.69 -24.51 4.31
CA GLN A 761 -4.04 -24.92 2.95
C GLN A 761 -3.11 -24.31 1.90
N ILE A 762 -2.78 -23.01 2.01
CA ILE A 762 -1.84 -22.35 1.08
C ILE A 762 -0.45 -23.00 1.18
N LYS A 763 0.04 -23.23 2.41
CA LYS A 763 1.33 -23.91 2.62
C LYS A 763 1.33 -25.32 2.04
N GLN A 764 0.24 -26.06 2.19
CA GLN A 764 0.12 -27.40 1.61
C GLN A 764 0.12 -27.35 0.07
N ALA A 765 -0.71 -26.49 -0.53
CA ALA A 765 -0.88 -26.39 -1.98
C ALA A 765 0.37 -25.89 -2.70
N THR A 766 1.17 -25.06 -2.03
CA THR A 766 2.39 -24.45 -2.61
C THR A 766 3.68 -25.12 -2.14
N HIS A 767 3.59 -26.29 -1.49
CA HIS A 767 4.75 -27.00 -0.94
C HIS A 767 5.65 -26.10 -0.07
N GLN A 768 5.03 -25.32 0.82
CA GLN A 768 5.67 -24.34 1.72
C GLN A 768 6.31 -23.12 1.03
N ALA A 769 6.18 -22.97 -0.30
CA ALA A 769 6.75 -21.82 -1.01
C ALA A 769 6.01 -20.50 -0.72
N LYS A 770 4.72 -20.58 -0.37
CA LYS A 770 3.86 -19.44 -0.05
C LYS A 770 3.05 -19.70 1.22
N SER A 771 2.53 -18.63 1.81
CA SER A 771 1.70 -18.65 3.00
C SER A 771 0.62 -17.56 2.95
N LEU A 772 -0.21 -17.51 4.00
CA LEU A 772 -1.18 -16.42 4.13
C LEU A 772 -0.50 -15.03 4.19
N ASP A 773 0.75 -14.96 4.67
CA ASP A 773 1.52 -13.72 4.72
C ASP A 773 1.71 -13.09 3.34
N ASP A 774 1.96 -13.90 2.31
CA ASP A 774 2.13 -13.39 0.94
C ASP A 774 0.86 -12.67 0.45
N VAL A 775 -0.31 -13.22 0.78
CA VAL A 775 -1.62 -12.62 0.43
C VAL A 775 -1.85 -11.33 1.20
N GLN A 776 -1.56 -11.35 2.50
CA GLN A 776 -1.82 -10.22 3.40
C GLN A 776 -0.90 -9.03 3.11
N VAL A 777 0.37 -9.28 2.80
CA VAL A 777 1.30 -8.26 2.33
C VAL A 777 0.84 -7.69 0.99
N GLU A 778 0.32 -8.52 0.08
CA GLU A 778 -0.23 -8.03 -1.18
C GLU A 778 -1.48 -7.15 -0.97
N ILE A 779 -2.39 -7.55 -0.08
CA ILE A 779 -3.57 -6.77 0.28
C ILE A 779 -3.18 -5.42 0.88
N ALA A 780 -2.33 -5.41 1.91
CA ALA A 780 -1.82 -4.18 2.50
C ALA A 780 -1.10 -3.29 1.45
N SER A 781 -0.38 -3.91 0.51
CA SER A 781 0.24 -3.21 -0.61
C SER A 781 -0.79 -2.62 -1.60
N LYS A 782 -1.90 -3.30 -1.87
CA LYS A 782 -2.98 -2.77 -2.73
C LYS A 782 -3.71 -1.61 -2.06
N ILE A 783 -4.03 -1.73 -0.77
CA ILE A 783 -4.68 -0.69 0.03
C ILE A 783 -3.77 0.55 0.16
N SER A 784 -2.49 0.36 0.45
CA SER A 784 -1.52 1.48 0.50
C SER A 784 -1.32 2.14 -0.88
N ARG A 785 -1.55 1.38 -1.96
CA ARG A 785 -1.69 1.88 -3.32
C ARG A 785 -3.09 2.42 -3.62
N GLY A 786 -3.91 2.78 -2.63
CA GLY A 786 -5.24 3.38 -2.86
C GLY A 786 -6.19 2.54 -3.72
N GLN A 787 -5.89 1.26 -3.95
CA GLN A 787 -6.79 0.35 -4.65
C GLN A 787 -7.89 -0.05 -3.69
N THR A 788 -9.11 -0.09 -4.20
CA THR A 788 -10.24 -0.66 -3.48
C THR A 788 -10.02 -2.17 -3.36
N VAL A 789 -9.88 -2.66 -2.14
CA VAL A 789 -9.76 -4.08 -1.81
C VAL A 789 -11.03 -4.50 -1.05
N THR A 790 -11.59 -5.61 -1.50
CA THR A 790 -12.81 -6.23 -0.98
C THR A 790 -12.52 -7.67 -0.56
N PHE A 791 -13.42 -8.27 0.20
CA PHE A 791 -13.39 -9.69 0.54
C PHE A 791 -13.38 -10.58 -0.70
N ALA A 792 -14.01 -10.15 -1.80
CA ALA A 792 -13.97 -10.88 -3.06
C ALA A 792 -12.55 -10.97 -3.64
N LEU A 793 -11.76 -9.89 -3.56
CA LEU A 793 -10.36 -9.88 -3.98
C LEU A 793 -9.48 -10.73 -3.05
N PHE A 794 -9.72 -10.67 -1.73
CA PHE A 794 -9.05 -11.57 -0.79
C PHE A 794 -9.35 -13.04 -1.12
N LYS A 795 -10.63 -13.38 -1.33
CA LYS A 795 -11.08 -14.72 -1.74
C LYS A 795 -10.38 -15.16 -3.02
N GLN A 796 -10.29 -14.30 -4.03
CA GLN A 796 -9.60 -14.60 -5.28
C GLN A 796 -8.11 -14.93 -5.03
N ALA A 797 -7.41 -14.11 -4.24
CA ALA A 797 -5.99 -14.29 -3.95
C ALA A 797 -5.71 -15.60 -3.19
N VAL A 798 -6.50 -15.92 -2.16
CA VAL A 798 -6.32 -17.18 -1.42
C VAL A 798 -6.73 -18.41 -2.24
N VAL A 799 -7.73 -18.31 -3.11
CA VAL A 799 -8.11 -19.41 -4.02
C VAL A 799 -7.06 -19.63 -5.10
N GLN A 800 -6.42 -18.58 -5.60
CA GLN A 800 -5.32 -18.69 -6.56
C GLN A 800 -4.15 -19.51 -6.00
N LEU A 801 -3.84 -19.36 -4.71
CA LEU A 801 -2.73 -20.09 -4.06
C LEU A 801 -3.17 -21.42 -3.45
N GLY A 802 -4.35 -21.47 -2.83
CA GLY A 802 -4.85 -22.61 -2.07
C GLY A 802 -5.77 -23.56 -2.85
N GLY A 803 -6.16 -23.20 -4.07
CA GLY A 803 -7.05 -23.98 -4.94
C GLY A 803 -8.50 -24.06 -4.44
N GLN A 804 -9.25 -25.05 -4.95
CA GLN A 804 -10.67 -25.24 -4.62
C GLN A 804 -10.91 -25.44 -3.12
N LYS A 805 -10.00 -26.12 -2.41
CA LYS A 805 -10.10 -26.32 -0.94
C LYS A 805 -10.13 -25.00 -0.17
N ALA A 806 -9.42 -23.96 -0.62
CA ALA A 806 -9.48 -22.64 0.02
C ALA A 806 -10.86 -21.99 -0.14
N ALA A 807 -11.53 -22.18 -1.29
CA ALA A 807 -12.90 -21.72 -1.49
C ALA A 807 -13.89 -22.45 -0.57
N GLU A 808 -13.71 -23.76 -0.39
CA GLU A 808 -14.53 -24.58 0.52
C GLU A 808 -14.37 -24.15 1.98
N ILE A 809 -13.14 -23.85 2.40
CA ILE A 809 -12.83 -23.29 3.74
C ILE A 809 -13.60 -21.98 3.97
N ILE A 810 -13.56 -21.04 3.02
CA ILE A 810 -14.29 -19.76 3.12
C ILE A 810 -15.79 -20.01 3.24
N ASN A 811 -16.36 -20.85 2.37
CA ASN A 811 -17.80 -21.13 2.39
C ASN A 811 -18.21 -21.78 3.72
N LYS A 812 -17.38 -22.66 4.28
CA LYS A 812 -17.62 -23.29 5.58
C LYS A 812 -17.56 -22.29 6.74
N ALA A 813 -16.63 -21.34 6.69
CA ALA A 813 -16.54 -20.30 7.71
C ALA A 813 -17.82 -19.45 7.76
N LEU A 814 -18.43 -19.18 6.60
CA LEU A 814 -19.64 -18.36 6.45
C LEU A 814 -20.95 -19.13 6.71
N GLY A 815 -20.96 -20.45 6.53
CA GLY A 815 -22.17 -21.28 6.71
C GLY A 815 -22.34 -21.85 8.12
N ALA A 816 -23.34 -22.72 8.27
CA ALA A 816 -23.59 -23.47 9.50
C ALA A 816 -22.58 -24.61 9.74
N GLY A 817 -22.48 -25.04 11.01
CA GLY A 817 -21.61 -26.12 11.48
C GLY A 817 -20.26 -25.64 12.04
N LEU A 818 -19.59 -26.49 12.81
CA LEU A 818 -18.36 -26.13 13.51
C LEU A 818 -17.14 -26.05 12.57
N MET A 819 -16.30 -25.05 12.84
CA MET A 819 -14.94 -24.94 12.30
C MET A 819 -13.94 -25.71 13.19
N PHE A 820 -12.85 -26.19 12.59
CA PHE A 820 -11.83 -27.00 13.28
C PHE A 820 -10.43 -26.46 12.98
N PRO A 821 -9.53 -26.35 13.98
CA PRO A 821 -8.15 -25.95 13.72
C PRO A 821 -7.38 -27.01 12.90
N PRO A 822 -6.36 -26.64 12.12
CA PRO A 822 -5.60 -27.61 11.33
C PRO A 822 -4.72 -28.52 12.21
N GLN A 823 -4.74 -29.82 11.94
CA GLN A 823 -4.10 -30.83 12.80
C GLN A 823 -2.57 -30.63 12.97
N ASP A 824 -1.86 -30.39 11.87
CA ASP A 824 -0.39 -30.39 11.85
C ASP A 824 0.25 -28.99 11.87
N LEU A 825 -0.52 -27.94 12.16
CA LEU A 825 -0.06 -26.55 12.03
C LEU A 825 1.18 -26.23 12.90
N PHE A 826 1.25 -26.83 14.09
CA PHE A 826 2.31 -26.59 15.08
C PHE A 826 3.16 -27.84 15.37
N ALA A 827 3.04 -28.87 14.54
CA ALA A 827 3.85 -30.07 14.65
C ALA A 827 5.34 -29.77 14.39
N PRO A 828 6.27 -30.53 15.01
CA PRO A 828 6.05 -31.59 15.99
C PRO A 828 5.99 -31.07 17.44
N ALA A 829 6.10 -29.77 17.68
CA ALA A 829 6.18 -29.22 19.04
C ALA A 829 4.84 -29.30 19.81
N TYR A 830 3.73 -29.26 19.07
CA TYR A 830 2.38 -29.32 19.60
C TYR A 830 1.54 -30.29 18.78
N GLN A 831 0.58 -30.93 19.43
CA GLN A 831 -0.43 -31.78 18.81
C GLN A 831 -1.82 -31.24 19.13
N LEU A 832 -2.74 -31.34 18.17
CA LEU A 832 -4.13 -31.02 18.40
C LEU A 832 -4.82 -32.17 19.17
N VAL A 833 -5.49 -31.85 20.28
CA VAL A 833 -6.19 -32.83 21.13
C VAL A 833 -7.65 -32.42 21.35
N GLU A 834 -8.49 -33.44 21.52
CA GLU A 834 -9.88 -33.27 21.96
C GLU A 834 -9.94 -33.18 23.49
N GLY A 835 -10.69 -32.20 24.00
CA GLY A 835 -10.98 -32.00 25.41
C GLY A 835 -12.46 -31.69 25.66
N LYS A 836 -12.82 -31.49 26.93
CA LYS A 836 -14.17 -31.08 27.34
C LYS A 836 -14.13 -29.82 28.19
N VAL A 837 -14.90 -28.82 27.81
CA VAL A 837 -15.06 -27.54 28.53
C VAL A 837 -16.53 -27.33 28.89
N PRO A 838 -16.88 -26.67 30.00
CA PRO A 838 -18.27 -26.30 30.26
C PRO A 838 -18.78 -25.35 29.17
N GLN A 839 -19.96 -25.63 28.62
CA GLN A 839 -20.62 -24.74 27.67
C GLN A 839 -21.05 -23.45 28.38
N GLU A 840 -20.98 -22.32 27.67
CA GLU A 840 -21.49 -21.06 28.20
C GLU A 840 -23.01 -21.10 28.35
N GLU A 841 -23.48 -20.66 29.51
CA GLU A 841 -24.90 -20.59 29.84
C GLU A 841 -25.14 -19.38 30.75
N GLN A 842 -25.57 -18.26 30.18
CA GLN A 842 -25.97 -17.07 30.93
C GLN A 842 -27.16 -17.35 31.85
N GLY A 843 -28.05 -18.27 31.46
CA GLY A 843 -29.16 -18.73 32.27
C GLY A 843 -30.44 -17.89 32.15
N PHE A 844 -30.50 -16.96 31.20
CA PHE A 844 -31.71 -16.22 30.79
C PHE A 844 -31.58 -15.83 29.30
N ASP A 845 -32.60 -15.17 28.72
CA ASP A 845 -32.57 -14.81 27.29
C ASP A 845 -31.41 -13.84 26.97
N LEU A 846 -30.66 -14.14 25.91
CA LEU A 846 -29.45 -13.41 25.52
C LEU A 846 -29.76 -11.98 25.02
N THR A 847 -31.00 -11.68 24.63
CA THR A 847 -31.38 -10.32 24.18
C THR A 847 -31.60 -9.35 25.32
N VAL A 848 -31.88 -9.84 26.54
CA VAL A 848 -32.28 -9.02 27.71
C VAL A 848 -31.37 -7.81 27.93
N ARG A 849 -30.06 -7.97 27.74
CA ARG A 849 -29.12 -6.88 28.03
C ARG A 849 -29.13 -5.73 27.02
N PHE A 850 -29.74 -5.92 25.87
CA PHE A 850 -29.82 -4.93 24.79
C PHE A 850 -31.21 -4.29 24.74
N GLU A 851 -32.12 -4.72 25.63
CA GLU A 851 -33.43 -4.12 25.81
C GLU A 851 -33.33 -2.88 26.71
N THR A 852 -34.31 -1.98 26.62
CA THR A 852 -34.38 -0.82 27.51
C THR A 852 -35.81 -0.67 28.03
N PRO A 853 -36.07 -0.92 29.33
CA PRO A 853 -35.12 -1.40 30.35
C PRO A 853 -34.72 -2.88 30.18
N SER A 854 -33.54 -3.27 30.69
CA SER A 854 -33.00 -4.63 30.63
C SER A 854 -33.64 -5.56 31.67
N ILE A 855 -34.86 -6.03 31.41
CA ILE A 855 -35.63 -6.86 32.35
C ILE A 855 -35.37 -8.35 32.09
N ILE A 856 -34.93 -9.08 33.12
CA ILE A 856 -34.71 -10.53 33.04
C ILE A 856 -36.01 -11.23 32.65
N HIS A 857 -35.97 -11.92 31.52
CA HIS A 857 -36.98 -12.88 31.08
C HIS A 857 -36.30 -14.13 30.51
N GLY A 858 -37.07 -15.20 30.33
CA GLY A 858 -36.52 -16.46 29.82
C GLY A 858 -35.54 -17.17 30.78
N LEU A 859 -35.57 -16.90 32.09
CA LEU A 859 -34.69 -17.55 33.07
C LEU A 859 -34.77 -19.09 32.98
N VAL A 860 -33.63 -19.72 32.74
CA VAL A 860 -33.48 -21.17 32.50
C VAL A 860 -33.58 -21.92 33.83
N PRO A 861 -34.55 -22.85 33.98
CA PRO A 861 -34.69 -23.66 35.19
C PRO A 861 -33.44 -24.51 35.49
N GLY A 862 -32.96 -24.46 36.73
CA GLY A 862 -31.78 -25.23 37.17
C GLY A 862 -30.43 -24.63 36.78
N SER A 863 -30.41 -23.52 36.04
CA SER A 863 -29.19 -22.79 35.68
C SER A 863 -28.48 -22.24 36.91
N ASN A 864 -27.19 -21.94 36.78
CA ASN A 864 -26.42 -21.32 37.86
C ASN A 864 -26.92 -19.90 38.18
N ALA A 865 -27.47 -19.19 37.19
CA ALA A 865 -28.14 -17.91 37.37
C ALA A 865 -29.34 -18.03 38.32
N GLN A 866 -30.23 -19.00 38.07
CA GLN A 866 -31.38 -19.24 38.94
C GLN A 866 -30.94 -19.70 40.34
N LYS A 867 -29.94 -20.59 40.43
CA LYS A 867 -29.40 -21.07 41.72
C LYS A 867 -28.76 -19.96 42.55
N ALA A 868 -28.14 -18.97 41.91
CA ALA A 868 -27.60 -17.80 42.57
C ALA A 868 -28.68 -16.82 43.02
N GLY A 869 -29.93 -16.98 42.55
CA GLY A 869 -31.08 -16.24 43.03
C GLY A 869 -31.62 -15.16 42.09
N LEU A 870 -31.24 -15.17 40.80
CA LEU A 870 -31.88 -14.34 39.77
C LEU A 870 -33.34 -14.77 39.54
N GLN A 871 -34.20 -13.81 39.21
CA GLN A 871 -35.64 -14.03 38.98
C GLN A 871 -36.09 -13.33 37.70
N ASN A 872 -37.10 -13.89 37.02
CA ASN A 872 -37.78 -13.16 35.95
C ASN A 872 -38.44 -11.90 36.53
N GLY A 873 -38.30 -10.77 35.84
CA GLY A 873 -38.77 -9.46 36.27
C GLY A 873 -37.74 -8.61 37.03
N ASP A 874 -36.56 -9.16 37.34
CA ASP A 874 -35.43 -8.38 37.85
C ASP A 874 -34.90 -7.44 36.76
N GLU A 875 -34.69 -6.15 37.05
CA GLU A 875 -34.07 -5.21 36.11
C GLU A 875 -32.55 -5.21 36.31
N ILE A 876 -31.77 -5.48 35.26
CA ILE A 876 -30.31 -5.43 35.32
C ILE A 876 -29.86 -3.97 35.39
N ILE A 877 -29.26 -3.57 36.52
CA ILE A 877 -28.70 -2.24 36.72
C ILE A 877 -27.17 -2.21 36.62
N LYS A 878 -26.51 -3.36 36.78
CA LYS A 878 -25.07 -3.53 36.56
C LYS A 878 -24.75 -4.96 36.17
N TYR A 879 -23.84 -5.16 35.22
CA TYR A 879 -23.45 -6.49 34.74
C TYR A 879 -21.99 -6.49 34.27
N ASP A 880 -21.21 -7.51 34.60
CA ASP A 880 -19.82 -7.67 34.14
C ASP A 880 -19.74 -8.14 32.68
N SER A 881 -18.74 -7.68 31.91
CA SER A 881 -18.59 -8.01 30.48
C SER A 881 -18.65 -9.52 30.19
N ASP A 882 -19.52 -9.92 29.24
CA ASP A 882 -19.62 -11.33 28.80
C ASP A 882 -18.31 -11.85 28.24
N TRP A 883 -17.59 -11.03 27.47
CA TRP A 883 -16.37 -11.42 26.75
C TRP A 883 -15.35 -12.10 27.68
N ASN A 884 -15.17 -11.57 28.88
CA ASN A 884 -14.20 -12.07 29.84
C ASN A 884 -14.63 -13.43 30.40
N THR A 885 -15.93 -13.54 30.69
CA THR A 885 -16.51 -14.80 31.12
C THR A 885 -16.62 -15.81 29.99
N MET A 886 -16.38 -15.47 28.73
CA MET A 886 -16.35 -16.47 27.64
C MET A 886 -14.96 -17.09 27.49
N GLU A 887 -13.90 -16.33 27.74
CA GLU A 887 -12.50 -16.80 27.59
C GLU A 887 -11.99 -17.54 28.83
N ASP A 888 -12.42 -17.15 30.03
CA ASP A 888 -12.03 -17.78 31.28
C ASP A 888 -13.19 -18.62 31.87
N PRO A 889 -13.13 -19.97 31.77
CA PRO A 889 -14.20 -20.85 32.25
C PRO A 889 -14.41 -20.78 33.77
N GLU A 890 -13.46 -20.26 34.54
CA GLU A 890 -13.52 -20.16 36.01
C GLU A 890 -13.97 -18.78 36.50
N MET A 891 -14.12 -17.80 35.60
CA MET A 891 -14.54 -16.45 35.96
C MET A 891 -16.03 -16.38 36.34
N LEU A 892 -16.32 -15.79 37.49
CA LEU A 892 -17.68 -15.50 37.94
C LEU A 892 -18.28 -14.31 37.16
N THR A 893 -19.52 -14.46 36.75
CA THR A 893 -20.36 -13.37 36.26
C THR A 893 -20.97 -12.65 37.46
N ASN A 894 -20.68 -11.35 37.62
CA ASN A 894 -21.33 -10.51 38.62
C ASN A 894 -22.46 -9.69 37.99
N VAL A 895 -23.62 -9.70 38.63
CA VAL A 895 -24.80 -8.93 38.23
C VAL A 895 -25.40 -8.25 39.44
N THR A 896 -25.79 -6.99 39.27
CA THR A 896 -26.66 -6.29 40.23
C THR A 896 -27.98 -6.01 39.56
N VAL A 897 -29.06 -6.41 40.22
CA VAL A 897 -30.42 -6.19 39.74
C VAL A 897 -31.21 -5.30 40.69
N ASP A 898 -32.14 -4.52 40.15
CA ASP A 898 -33.23 -3.94 40.92
C ASP A 898 -34.40 -4.92 40.95
N ARG A 899 -34.74 -5.37 42.16
CA ARG A 899 -35.90 -6.19 42.45
C ARG A 899 -36.89 -5.38 43.27
N GLN A 900 -37.91 -4.83 42.62
CA GLN A 900 -39.00 -4.09 43.26
C GLN A 900 -38.52 -2.93 44.14
N GLY A 901 -37.51 -2.18 43.69
CA GLY A 901 -36.92 -1.05 44.39
C GLY A 901 -35.79 -1.42 45.37
N ARG A 902 -35.30 -2.67 45.32
CA ARG A 902 -34.18 -3.15 46.14
C ARG A 902 -33.06 -3.69 45.25
N GLN A 903 -31.86 -3.14 45.41
CA GLN A 903 -30.67 -3.64 44.74
C GLN A 903 -30.18 -4.96 45.35
N VAL A 904 -29.94 -5.96 44.50
CA VAL A 904 -29.42 -7.27 44.87
C VAL A 904 -28.19 -7.57 44.00
N ALA A 905 -27.03 -7.76 44.62
CA ALA A 905 -25.81 -8.17 43.95
C ALA A 905 -25.64 -9.70 44.02
N LEU A 906 -25.41 -10.34 42.88
CA LEU A 906 -25.31 -11.78 42.70
C LEU A 906 -24.06 -12.12 41.89
N SER A 907 -23.48 -13.29 42.16
CA SER A 907 -22.32 -13.83 41.44
C SER A 907 -22.54 -15.30 41.12
N TYR A 908 -22.29 -15.71 39.87
CA TYR A 908 -22.46 -17.10 39.45
C TYR A 908 -21.53 -17.48 38.29
N LEU A 909 -21.25 -18.76 38.13
CA LEU A 909 -20.55 -19.26 36.94
C LEU A 909 -21.56 -19.42 35.80
N ALA A 910 -21.47 -18.61 34.74
CA ALA A 910 -22.31 -18.72 33.55
C ALA A 910 -21.94 -19.95 32.69
N ARG A 911 -22.13 -21.15 33.26
CA ARG A 911 -21.69 -22.44 32.72
C ARG A 911 -22.77 -23.50 32.84
N GLY A 912 -23.01 -24.19 31.74
CA GLY A 912 -23.91 -25.34 31.63
C GLY A 912 -23.17 -26.66 31.51
N SER A 913 -23.73 -27.59 30.74
CA SER A 913 -23.15 -28.92 30.49
C SER A 913 -21.82 -28.86 29.74
N LYS A 914 -20.94 -29.86 29.92
CA LYS A 914 -19.67 -29.93 29.18
C LYS A 914 -19.88 -30.21 27.69
N THR A 915 -19.21 -29.44 26.84
CA THR A 915 -19.13 -29.60 25.38
C THR A 915 -17.71 -29.97 24.95
N VAL A 916 -17.57 -30.48 23.73
CA VAL A 916 -16.27 -30.85 23.13
C VAL A 916 -15.52 -29.58 22.70
N CYS A 917 -14.21 -29.54 22.97
CA CYS A 917 -13.33 -28.45 22.55
C CYS A 917 -12.03 -29.03 21.97
N TRP A 918 -11.52 -28.43 20.91
CA TRP A 918 -10.23 -28.76 20.31
C TRP A 918 -9.18 -27.73 20.72
N GLN A 919 -8.00 -28.19 21.13
CA GLN A 919 -6.91 -27.32 21.58
C GLN A 919 -5.54 -27.93 21.26
N TYR A 920 -4.52 -27.09 21.11
CA TYR A 920 -3.15 -27.55 20.91
C TYR A 920 -2.46 -27.81 22.24
N GLN A 921 -1.99 -29.03 22.44
CA GLN A 921 -1.23 -29.44 23.61
C GLN A 921 0.25 -29.57 23.27
N LYS A 922 1.12 -29.02 24.12
CA LYS A 922 2.57 -29.15 23.97
C LYS A 922 2.97 -30.62 24.12
N ASN A 923 3.74 -31.14 23.18
CA ASN A 923 4.28 -32.49 23.30
C ASN A 923 5.29 -32.53 24.45
N LYS A 924 5.21 -33.58 25.28
CA LYS A 924 6.29 -33.91 26.22
C LYS A 924 7.43 -34.50 25.40
N ILE A 925 8.30 -33.64 24.89
CA ILE A 925 9.52 -34.06 24.17
C ILE A 925 10.62 -34.30 25.20
#